data_AF-A0A955C2S5-F1
#
_entry.id   AF-A0A955C2S5-F1
#
_cell.length_a   1.000
_cell.length_b   1.000
_cell.length_c   1.000
_cell.angle_alpha   90.00
_cell.angle_beta   90.00
_cell.angle_gamma   90.00
#
_symmetry.space_group_name_H-M   'P 1'
#
loop_
_entity.id
_entity.type
_entity.pdbx_description
1 polymer ?
#
loop_
_entity_poly.entity_id
_entity_poly.type
_entity_poly.pdbx_seq_one_letter_code
_entity_poly.pdbx_strand_id
1 'polypeptide(L)'
;MAARVFRVHLATAARDYQPRATEPGLAMLDRNSANYTILRKWFGDVVAEPEWEGEELVGFYVREEKRGRLEQVDCEPVNKWDLTGHLKEPFEAIGARLRKIQPESTTEQTLLRIVGEQYRTLSSDLEASDYDSFFFKYREGKEPWKLLFAWGYQRGDMQPGRALICSDANCGQLYVHRQKTKAICPGCQVPTKRKKYGAAARLKTPALLLLLLLLALFLYAYRPRLEVTPAFFTGPPGSRVEFQVQERKWYFFDQDVTHQAQAVSQDQRVVEFAPGSTVARAKSAGQTVVTLRYGDRVRDVGFAVVEHGPPNALAIDPGSANLGIGSTVSLRALGDYGQGDPIDLSEVVTWQAEDAGILYVHDGLVEGVAEGKSKVVARFPAADGAEPIEAVCEISVARVDYQSLEVAIDPITLPVGDAGVLTIDALDGAGTRYSMTGSSLLEIEFEPRGAAHVDGDSILGKTSGGTKLLAQVGELSKAYEFMIVGGDSNVAFFVAPQNLKLRVHEYYTLDVAGPGDAPVEVTSSDPHVVEVIGGAEVAGRAAGTAELTVRKGSDEAVVQVEVVESVIERLAIEPASITLQAGKITPIRVVGYTEDGAAIEVAPSELTWVKQPTIEYADLNRDTWELFGIQATPAPQELRVRLGDQEAIATVEVIRSPLASELLADEFLVYPPIGVGARVGATYLGDGLTFGARGGLVVNDIIEGTPLALAGIPSGSIITGVDGIMFEGSGIGPVKEYLSRNPIMPGSVFQYRDAGGELHVLRLPQAQGFAPVTLRGIETANVGPDQFDVVLSIELREEADYRLLDANGNPLSETRHSGPFVTESFAAAGLPRTGSDEYKVFVERSIGGEVRRFEIAFELKLRGQ
;
A
#
# COMPACT_ATOMS: atom_id res chain seq x y z
N MET A 1 47.61 16.02 -49.23
CA MET A 1 46.54 16.07 -50.25
C MET A 1 45.30 15.48 -49.60
N ALA A 2 44.20 16.22 -49.59
CA ALA A 2 42.94 15.75 -49.01
C ALA A 2 42.52 14.40 -49.58
N ALA A 3 42.14 13.46 -48.72
CA ALA A 3 41.73 12.13 -49.15
C ALA A 3 40.22 12.10 -49.38
N ARG A 4 39.83 11.63 -50.56
CA ARG A 4 38.44 11.33 -50.89
C ARG A 4 37.95 10.16 -50.01
N VAL A 5 36.77 10.30 -49.41
CA VAL A 5 36.18 9.22 -48.60
C VAL A 5 35.55 8.13 -49.45
N PHE A 6 34.87 8.49 -50.53
CA PHE A 6 34.39 7.58 -51.57
C PHE A 6 34.05 8.36 -52.86
N ARG A 7 33.84 7.64 -53.96
CA ARG A 7 33.31 8.21 -55.21
C ARG A 7 32.02 7.51 -55.63
N VAL A 8 31.16 8.22 -56.33
CA VAL A 8 29.91 7.69 -56.91
C VAL A 8 30.01 7.78 -58.43
N HIS A 9 29.58 6.72 -59.11
CA HIS A 9 29.51 6.67 -60.58
C HIS A 9 28.08 7.00 -61.03
N LEU A 10 27.93 8.06 -61.81
CA LEU A 10 26.66 8.70 -62.15
C LEU A 10 26.39 8.77 -63.66
N ALA A 11 27.10 7.97 -64.47
CA ALA A 11 26.80 7.82 -65.90
C ALA A 11 25.35 7.33 -66.12
N THR A 12 24.76 7.62 -67.29
CA THR A 12 23.40 7.15 -67.63
C THR A 12 23.28 5.62 -67.58
N ALA A 13 24.36 4.90 -67.90
CA ALA A 13 24.46 3.44 -67.82
C ALA A 13 25.08 2.93 -66.51
N ALA A 14 25.22 3.79 -65.49
CA ALA A 14 25.76 3.39 -64.20
C ALA A 14 24.86 2.35 -63.53
N ARG A 15 25.50 1.36 -62.91
CA ARG A 15 24.81 0.19 -62.36
C ARG A 15 23.95 0.49 -61.14
N ASP A 16 24.41 1.37 -60.24
CA ASP A 16 23.87 1.47 -58.88
C ASP A 16 23.26 2.82 -58.54
N TYR A 17 23.80 3.91 -59.08
CA TYR A 17 23.42 5.26 -58.73
C TYR A 17 23.18 6.11 -59.97
N GLN A 18 22.25 7.04 -59.86
CA GLN A 18 21.91 8.01 -60.90
C GLN A 18 21.92 9.42 -60.29
N PRO A 19 22.25 10.46 -61.08
CA PRO A 19 22.23 11.83 -60.61
C PRO A 19 20.78 12.22 -60.28
N ARG A 20 20.58 12.93 -59.16
CA ARG A 20 19.29 13.53 -58.85
C ARG A 20 19.27 14.93 -59.45
N ALA A 21 18.19 15.28 -60.13
CA ALA A 21 18.03 16.60 -60.74
C ALA A 21 17.15 17.50 -59.85
N THR A 22 17.47 18.79 -59.81
CA THR A 22 16.64 19.81 -59.14
C THR A 22 15.45 20.20 -60.01
N GLU A 23 15.67 20.26 -61.32
CA GLU A 23 14.70 20.45 -62.41
C GLU A 23 15.18 19.66 -63.65
N PRO A 24 14.32 19.39 -64.66
CA PRO A 24 14.77 18.77 -65.90
C PRO A 24 15.95 19.53 -66.53
N GLY A 25 17.13 18.92 -66.54
CA GLY A 25 18.37 19.52 -67.07
C GLY A 25 19.27 20.25 -66.05
N LEU A 26 18.84 20.43 -64.79
CA LEU A 26 19.67 21.05 -63.74
C LEU A 26 20.08 20.01 -62.68
N ALA A 27 21.34 19.58 -62.72
CA ALA A 27 21.86 18.59 -61.77
C ALA A 27 21.91 19.14 -60.33
N MET A 28 21.54 18.32 -59.35
CA MET A 28 21.67 18.68 -57.94
C MET A 28 23.13 18.82 -57.52
N LEU A 29 24.01 17.98 -58.08
CA LEU A 29 25.46 18.09 -57.96
C LEU A 29 26.00 19.03 -59.05
N ASP A 30 25.98 20.33 -58.79
CA ASP A 30 26.48 21.35 -59.70
C ASP A 30 28.03 21.41 -59.71
N ARG A 31 28.62 21.80 -60.84
CA ARG A 31 30.09 21.85 -61.00
C ARG A 31 30.74 23.05 -60.31
N ASN A 32 29.96 24.09 -59.99
CA ASN A 32 30.43 25.31 -59.34
C ASN A 32 30.29 25.29 -57.81
N SER A 33 29.86 24.17 -57.22
CA SER A 33 29.63 23.99 -55.78
C SER A 33 28.64 24.98 -55.13
N ALA A 34 27.73 25.57 -55.92
CA ALA A 34 26.69 26.48 -55.46
C ALA A 34 25.69 25.79 -54.52
N ASN A 35 25.16 24.62 -54.89
CA ASN A 35 24.23 23.88 -54.04
C ASN A 35 24.92 23.32 -52.80
N TYR A 36 26.19 22.93 -52.92
CA TYR A 36 27.00 22.52 -51.77
C TYR A 36 27.14 23.65 -50.75
N THR A 37 27.38 24.88 -51.20
CA THR A 37 27.52 26.05 -50.32
C THR A 37 26.23 26.29 -49.52
N ILE A 38 25.08 26.13 -50.16
CA ILE A 38 23.76 26.22 -49.50
C ILE A 38 23.60 25.10 -48.46
N LEU A 39 23.86 23.85 -48.83
CA LEU A 39 23.70 22.72 -47.91
C LEU A 39 24.67 22.79 -46.73
N ARG A 40 25.88 23.31 -46.94
CA ARG A 40 26.84 23.56 -45.87
C ARG A 40 26.35 24.65 -44.91
N LYS A 41 25.71 25.72 -45.42
CA LYS A 41 25.03 26.73 -44.57
C LYS A 41 23.98 26.08 -43.66
N TRP A 42 23.24 25.09 -44.16
CA TRP A 42 22.17 24.44 -43.41
C TRP A 42 22.63 23.36 -42.42
N PHE A 43 23.64 22.58 -42.79
CA PHE A 43 24.01 21.36 -42.06
C PHE A 43 25.43 21.37 -41.48
N GLY A 44 26.24 22.38 -41.79
CA GLY A 44 27.63 22.48 -41.32
C GLY A 44 28.47 21.29 -41.74
N ASP A 45 29.33 20.83 -40.83
CA ASP A 45 30.34 19.77 -41.05
C ASP A 45 29.74 18.35 -41.24
N VAL A 46 28.42 18.20 -41.13
CA VAL A 46 27.73 16.93 -41.35
C VAL A 46 27.58 16.63 -42.84
N VAL A 47 27.61 17.62 -43.73
CA VAL A 47 27.40 17.39 -45.18
C VAL A 47 28.72 17.12 -45.90
N ALA A 48 28.73 16.08 -46.74
CA ALA A 48 29.87 15.76 -47.58
C ALA A 48 30.04 16.74 -48.75
N GLU A 49 31.29 17.13 -49.00
CA GLU A 49 31.68 18.00 -50.11
C GLU A 49 31.83 17.18 -51.40
N PRO A 50 31.02 17.42 -52.45
CA PRO A 50 31.17 16.75 -53.73
C PRO A 50 32.19 17.48 -54.62
N GLU A 51 32.95 16.72 -55.42
CA GLU A 51 33.82 17.22 -56.48
C GLU A 51 33.76 16.30 -57.69
N TRP A 52 33.52 16.87 -58.87
CA TRP A 52 33.46 16.10 -60.12
C TRP A 52 34.86 15.70 -60.58
N GLU A 53 35.06 14.39 -60.77
CA GLU A 53 36.27 13.78 -61.33
C GLU A 53 35.99 13.38 -62.78
N GLY A 54 36.01 14.37 -63.69
CA GLY A 54 35.64 14.18 -65.10
C GLY A 54 34.15 14.37 -65.35
N GLU A 55 33.57 13.55 -66.23
CA GLU A 55 32.16 13.68 -66.65
C GLU A 55 31.19 12.79 -65.87
N GLU A 56 31.63 11.66 -65.33
CA GLU A 56 30.74 10.60 -64.83
C GLU A 56 30.98 10.22 -63.37
N LEU A 57 32.04 10.73 -62.73
CA LEU A 57 32.41 10.37 -61.36
C LEU A 57 32.36 11.61 -60.46
N VAL A 58 31.81 11.43 -59.25
CA VAL A 58 31.82 12.44 -58.20
C VAL A 58 32.51 11.88 -56.96
N GLY A 59 33.61 12.50 -56.55
CA GLY A 59 34.28 12.22 -55.30
C GLY A 59 33.65 13.01 -54.15
N PHE A 60 33.48 12.37 -53.00
CA PHE A 60 33.02 12.99 -51.77
C PHE A 60 34.17 13.14 -50.77
N TYR A 61 34.21 14.29 -50.10
CA TYR A 61 35.24 14.66 -49.13
C TYR A 61 34.58 15.10 -47.82
N VAL A 62 35.33 14.94 -46.73
CA VAL A 62 34.96 15.51 -45.43
C VAL A 62 35.67 16.84 -45.27
N ARG A 63 34.90 17.89 -44.97
CA ARG A 63 35.41 19.23 -44.72
C ARG A 63 34.88 19.75 -43.39
N GLU A 64 35.79 20.03 -42.47
CA GLU A 64 35.46 20.66 -41.19
C GLU A 64 35.73 22.16 -41.24
N GLU A 65 34.95 22.97 -40.52
CA GLU A 65 35.07 24.43 -40.51
C GLU A 65 36.48 24.92 -40.16
N LYS A 66 37.08 24.33 -39.12
CA LYS A 66 38.39 24.76 -38.59
C LYS A 66 39.58 24.15 -39.33
N ARG A 67 39.40 22.99 -39.98
CA ARG A 67 40.51 22.16 -40.48
C ARG A 67 40.52 22.03 -42.01
N GLY A 68 39.48 22.51 -42.68
CA GLY A 68 39.34 22.32 -44.12
C GLY A 68 39.11 20.85 -44.46
N ARG A 69 39.57 20.41 -45.63
CA ARG A 69 39.44 19.01 -46.04
C ARG A 69 40.42 18.12 -45.25
N LEU A 70 39.90 17.05 -44.67
CA LEU A 70 40.69 16.11 -43.89
C LEU A 70 41.54 15.20 -44.80
N GLU A 71 42.71 14.79 -44.30
CA GLU A 71 43.69 14.03 -45.10
C GLU A 71 43.66 12.52 -44.83
N GLN A 72 43.29 12.08 -43.62
CA GLN A 72 43.31 10.65 -43.24
C GLN A 72 41.99 10.20 -42.63
N VAL A 73 40.95 10.13 -43.47
CA VAL A 73 39.60 9.80 -43.03
C VAL A 73 39.29 8.32 -43.21
N ASP A 74 38.98 7.63 -42.12
CA ASP A 74 38.25 6.37 -42.17
C ASP A 74 36.77 6.70 -42.41
N CYS A 75 36.16 6.15 -43.47
CA CYS A 75 34.75 6.36 -43.78
C CYS A 75 34.07 5.02 -44.12
N GLU A 76 32.88 4.79 -43.55
CA GLU A 76 32.09 3.58 -43.75
C GLU A 76 30.60 3.92 -43.87
N PRO A 77 29.83 3.20 -44.70
CA PRO A 77 28.37 3.24 -44.65
C PRO A 77 27.87 2.95 -43.23
N VAL A 78 26.91 3.71 -42.73
CA VAL A 78 26.31 3.44 -41.41
C VAL A 78 25.46 2.17 -41.46
N ASN A 79 25.30 1.52 -40.31
CA ASN A 79 24.25 0.53 -40.09
C ASN A 79 23.17 1.08 -39.14
N LYS A 80 22.04 0.37 -39.03
CA LYS A 80 20.92 0.76 -38.17
C LYS A 80 21.34 1.08 -36.72
N TRP A 81 22.21 0.25 -36.13
CA TRP A 81 22.70 0.44 -34.76
C TRP A 81 23.54 1.69 -34.58
N ASP A 82 24.23 2.15 -35.64
CA ASP A 82 24.95 3.42 -35.59
C ASP A 82 23.95 4.58 -35.45
N LEU A 83 22.89 4.60 -36.28
CA LEU A 83 21.87 5.67 -36.31
C LEU A 83 20.86 5.63 -35.15
N THR A 84 20.66 4.47 -34.51
CA THR A 84 19.83 4.37 -33.28
C THR A 84 20.65 4.45 -31.99
N GLY A 85 21.97 4.35 -32.10
CA GLY A 85 22.92 4.42 -30.98
C GLY A 85 23.69 5.73 -30.97
N HIS A 86 25.02 5.63 -31.03
CA HIS A 86 25.93 6.76 -30.83
C HIS A 86 25.84 7.89 -31.88
N LEU A 87 25.24 7.67 -33.06
CA LEU A 87 24.99 8.72 -34.06
C LEU A 87 23.52 9.16 -34.11
N LYS A 88 22.68 8.77 -33.15
CA LYS A 88 21.26 9.13 -33.11
C LYS A 88 21.06 10.64 -33.06
N GLU A 89 21.72 11.32 -32.12
CA GLU A 89 21.60 12.78 -31.97
C GLU A 89 21.98 13.55 -33.24
N PRO A 90 23.17 13.34 -33.86
CA PRO A 90 23.50 14.04 -35.10
C PRO A 90 22.59 13.65 -36.28
N PHE A 91 22.04 12.43 -36.30
CA PHE A 91 21.10 12.00 -37.33
C PHE A 91 19.75 12.71 -37.21
N GLU A 92 19.16 12.78 -36.02
CA GLU A 92 17.90 13.48 -35.75
C GLU A 92 18.05 15.00 -35.91
N ALA A 93 19.24 15.55 -35.64
CA ALA A 93 19.56 16.95 -35.82
C ALA A 93 19.41 17.42 -37.28
N ILE A 94 19.62 16.55 -38.28
CA ILE A 94 19.39 16.88 -39.70
C ILE A 94 17.91 17.17 -39.94
N GLY A 95 17.01 16.30 -39.44
CA GLY A 95 15.57 16.49 -39.55
C GLY A 95 15.08 17.73 -38.80
N ALA A 96 15.66 18.01 -37.62
CA ALA A 96 15.36 19.22 -36.86
C ALA A 96 15.79 20.51 -37.59
N ARG A 97 16.95 20.50 -38.25
CA ARG A 97 17.44 21.62 -39.07
C ARG A 97 16.57 21.84 -40.30
N LEU A 98 16.20 20.76 -41.01
CA LEU A 98 15.31 20.83 -42.18
C LEU A 98 13.99 21.56 -41.89
N ARG A 99 13.40 21.35 -40.72
CA ARG A 99 12.15 22.02 -40.30
C ARG A 99 12.29 23.52 -40.01
N LYS A 100 13.51 24.00 -39.75
CA LYS A 100 13.78 25.39 -39.35
C LYS A 100 14.28 26.28 -40.49
N ILE A 101 14.65 25.70 -41.63
CA ILE A 101 15.20 26.46 -42.77
C ILE A 101 14.11 27.34 -43.38
N GLN A 102 14.40 28.63 -43.52
CA GLN A 102 13.61 29.58 -44.30
C GLN A 102 14.38 29.89 -45.59
N PRO A 103 13.95 29.37 -46.75
CA PRO A 103 14.70 29.52 -47.99
C PRO A 103 14.60 30.95 -48.55
N GLU A 104 15.75 31.55 -48.86
CA GLU A 104 15.87 32.95 -49.30
C GLU A 104 15.82 33.10 -50.84
N SER A 105 15.89 32.00 -51.58
CA SER A 105 15.85 31.97 -53.06
C SER A 105 15.03 30.80 -53.60
N THR A 106 14.65 30.85 -54.87
CA THR A 106 13.98 29.74 -55.57
C THR A 106 14.84 28.48 -55.60
N THR A 107 16.16 28.61 -55.74
CA THR A 107 17.10 27.49 -55.66
C THR A 107 17.10 26.85 -54.27
N GLU A 108 17.10 27.66 -53.21
CA GLU A 108 16.99 27.16 -51.82
C GLU A 108 15.66 26.45 -51.56
N GLN A 109 14.55 26.97 -52.10
CA GLN A 109 13.23 26.30 -51.99
C GLN A 109 13.25 24.92 -52.64
N THR A 110 13.80 24.81 -53.85
CA THR A 110 13.91 23.54 -54.58
C THR A 110 14.82 22.55 -53.86
N LEU A 111 15.98 22.99 -53.35
CA LEU A 111 16.88 22.14 -52.58
C LEU A 111 16.24 21.66 -51.28
N LEU A 112 15.56 22.54 -50.53
CA LEU A 112 14.88 22.19 -49.29
C LEU A 112 13.81 21.12 -49.52
N ARG A 113 13.03 21.27 -50.60
CA ARG A 113 12.00 20.28 -50.99
C ARG A 113 12.63 18.91 -51.27
N ILE A 114 13.67 18.85 -52.09
CA ILE A 114 14.27 17.59 -52.56
C ILE A 114 15.04 16.89 -51.43
N VAL A 115 15.86 17.62 -50.67
CA VAL A 115 16.61 17.06 -49.54
C VAL A 115 15.66 16.67 -48.40
N GLY A 116 14.64 17.49 -48.13
CA GLY A 116 13.63 17.21 -47.12
C GLY A 116 12.79 15.97 -47.45
N GLU A 117 12.46 15.75 -48.72
CA GLU A 117 11.84 14.51 -49.20
C GLU A 117 12.78 13.31 -49.05
N GLN A 118 14.05 13.46 -49.46
CA GLN A 118 15.05 12.40 -49.30
C GLN A 118 15.18 11.95 -47.85
N TYR A 119 15.41 12.90 -46.94
CA TYR A 119 15.62 12.60 -45.53
C TYR A 119 14.42 11.88 -44.93
N ARG A 120 13.19 12.36 -45.21
CA ARG A 120 11.96 11.72 -44.71
C ARG A 120 11.83 10.27 -45.14
N THR A 121 12.08 9.98 -46.43
CA THR A 121 12.05 8.61 -46.96
C THR A 121 13.12 7.73 -46.31
N LEU A 122 14.31 8.26 -46.07
CA LEU A 122 15.39 7.52 -45.44
C LEU A 122 15.14 7.27 -43.94
N SER A 123 14.51 8.22 -43.24
CA SER A 123 14.30 8.17 -41.79
C SER A 123 13.02 7.43 -41.34
N SER A 124 12.02 7.28 -42.22
CA SER A 124 10.71 6.74 -41.84
C SER A 124 10.75 5.26 -41.47
N ASP A 125 11.57 4.48 -42.17
CA ASP A 125 11.79 3.05 -41.91
C ASP A 125 13.22 2.68 -42.28
N LEU A 126 14.09 2.56 -41.26
CA LEU A 126 15.49 2.17 -41.44
C LEU A 126 15.67 0.68 -41.82
N GLU A 127 14.64 -0.16 -41.81
CA GLU A 127 14.75 -1.53 -42.32
C GLU A 127 14.47 -1.59 -43.82
N ALA A 128 13.56 -0.75 -44.31
CA ALA A 128 13.13 -0.74 -45.71
C ALA A 128 13.84 0.31 -46.58
N SER A 129 14.48 1.33 -45.99
CA SER A 129 15.14 2.40 -46.75
C SER A 129 16.60 2.08 -47.12
N ASP A 130 17.14 2.83 -48.07
CA ASP A 130 18.53 2.78 -48.53
C ASP A 130 19.43 3.80 -47.82
N TYR A 131 19.18 4.05 -46.53
CA TYR A 131 19.91 5.02 -45.70
C TYR A 131 21.43 4.83 -45.72
N ASP A 132 21.91 3.59 -45.82
CA ASP A 132 23.33 3.25 -45.87
C ASP A 132 24.04 3.75 -47.14
N SER A 133 23.27 4.16 -48.16
CA SER A 133 23.79 4.78 -49.38
C SER A 133 24.01 6.29 -49.24
N PHE A 134 23.45 6.93 -48.21
CA PHE A 134 23.49 8.39 -48.03
C PHE A 134 24.10 8.82 -46.71
N PHE A 135 24.07 7.96 -45.69
CA PHE A 135 24.67 8.24 -44.39
C PHE A 135 25.90 7.38 -44.18
N PHE A 136 26.98 8.04 -43.76
CA PHE A 136 28.27 7.43 -43.52
C PHE A 136 28.74 7.85 -42.14
N LYS A 137 29.54 7.00 -41.50
CA LYS A 137 30.31 7.38 -40.33
C LYS A 137 31.75 7.63 -40.75
N TYR A 138 32.33 8.69 -40.21
CA TYR A 138 33.73 9.01 -40.45
C TYR A 138 34.49 9.31 -39.16
N ARG A 139 35.80 9.13 -39.18
CA ARG A 139 36.72 9.60 -38.13
C ARG A 139 38.09 9.85 -38.71
N GLU A 140 38.88 10.68 -38.05
CA GLU A 140 40.30 10.83 -38.33
C GLU A 140 41.11 10.17 -37.21
N GLY A 141 41.95 9.21 -37.57
CA GLY A 141 42.75 8.44 -36.60
C GLY A 141 41.90 7.74 -35.53
N LYS A 142 42.04 8.17 -34.27
CA LYS A 142 41.37 7.59 -33.09
C LYS A 142 40.21 8.45 -32.57
N GLU A 143 39.81 9.49 -33.30
CA GLU A 143 38.66 10.31 -32.94
C GLU A 143 37.35 9.50 -32.90
N PRO A 144 36.35 9.95 -32.12
CA PRO A 144 35.02 9.33 -32.14
C PRO A 144 34.40 9.42 -33.53
N TRP A 145 33.57 8.43 -33.87
CA TRP A 145 32.82 8.43 -35.12
C TRP A 145 31.85 9.61 -35.16
N LYS A 146 31.87 10.34 -36.28
CA LYS A 146 30.97 11.44 -36.60
C LYS A 146 30.09 11.05 -37.80
N LEU A 147 28.91 11.65 -37.90
CA LEU A 147 27.98 11.42 -39.01
C LEU A 147 28.35 12.27 -40.22
N LEU A 148 28.30 11.68 -41.41
CA LEU A 148 28.46 12.32 -42.71
C LEU A 148 27.25 12.02 -43.60
N PHE A 149 26.63 13.06 -44.14
CA PHE A 149 25.48 13.01 -45.04
C PHE A 149 25.90 13.34 -46.47
N ALA A 150 25.77 12.36 -47.35
CA ALA A 150 26.00 12.48 -48.78
C ALA A 150 24.67 12.67 -49.54
N TRP A 151 24.72 13.45 -50.60
CA TRP A 151 23.52 14.00 -51.24
C TRP A 151 23.71 14.10 -52.76
N GLY A 152 22.64 14.43 -53.49
CA GLY A 152 22.73 14.78 -54.91
C GLY A 152 22.66 13.62 -55.91
N TYR A 153 22.51 12.40 -55.41
CA TYR A 153 22.27 11.19 -56.21
C TYR A 153 21.13 10.37 -55.60
N GLN A 154 20.69 9.35 -56.31
CA GLN A 154 19.72 8.36 -55.85
C GLN A 154 20.11 6.96 -56.33
N ARG A 155 19.61 5.91 -55.68
CA ARG A 155 19.77 4.55 -56.19
C ARG A 155 18.99 4.35 -57.49
N GLY A 156 19.59 3.65 -58.45
CA GLY A 156 18.95 3.34 -59.73
C GLY A 156 17.86 2.26 -59.64
N ASP A 157 17.85 1.47 -58.56
CA ASP A 157 16.81 0.49 -58.25
C ASP A 157 16.55 0.39 -56.75
N MET A 158 15.38 -0.14 -56.40
CA MET A 158 14.95 -0.41 -55.03
C MET A 158 15.21 -1.88 -54.61
N GLN A 159 16.11 -2.60 -55.29
CA GLN A 159 16.37 -4.01 -54.93
C GLN A 159 17.09 -4.09 -53.57
N PRO A 160 16.79 -5.08 -52.71
CA PRO A 160 17.50 -5.25 -51.44
C PRO A 160 19.00 -5.40 -51.67
N GLY A 161 19.81 -4.58 -51.00
CA GLY A 161 21.25 -4.59 -51.14
C GLY A 161 21.89 -3.59 -50.19
N ARG A 162 23.13 -3.89 -49.77
CA ARG A 162 23.89 -3.02 -48.86
C ARG A 162 24.89 -2.17 -49.63
N ALA A 163 25.02 -0.91 -49.26
CA ALA A 163 26.05 -0.03 -49.77
C ALA A 163 27.43 -0.47 -49.27
N LEU A 164 28.42 -0.48 -50.17
CA LEU A 164 29.82 -0.78 -49.85
C LEU A 164 30.72 0.25 -50.53
N ILE A 165 31.77 0.66 -49.81
CA ILE A 165 32.87 1.45 -50.38
C ILE A 165 34.00 0.47 -50.78
N CYS A 166 34.51 0.62 -51.99
CA CYS A 166 35.64 -0.18 -52.46
C CYS A 166 36.88 0.01 -51.58
N SER A 167 37.49 -1.10 -51.15
CA SER A 167 38.66 -1.11 -50.27
C SER A 167 39.97 -0.71 -50.96
N ASP A 168 39.98 -0.64 -52.30
CA ASP A 168 41.13 -0.13 -53.05
C ASP A 168 41.18 1.39 -52.92
N ALA A 169 42.26 1.91 -52.32
CA ALA A 169 42.44 3.33 -52.04
C ALA A 169 42.41 4.21 -53.31
N ASN A 170 42.79 3.65 -54.48
CA ASN A 170 42.73 4.36 -55.75
C ASN A 170 41.32 4.35 -56.35
N CYS A 171 40.49 3.35 -55.99
CA CYS A 171 39.13 3.21 -56.49
C CYS A 171 38.10 3.91 -55.60
N GLY A 172 37.94 3.51 -54.34
CA GLY A 172 36.99 4.11 -53.40
C GLY A 172 35.54 4.19 -53.88
N GLN A 173 35.14 3.41 -54.89
CA GLN A 173 33.80 3.51 -55.46
C GLN A 173 32.73 2.98 -54.50
N LEU A 174 31.68 3.77 -54.30
CA LEU A 174 30.44 3.37 -53.65
C LEU A 174 29.62 2.52 -54.63
N TYR A 175 29.15 1.35 -54.19
CA TYR A 175 28.35 0.44 -55.00
C TYR A 175 27.40 -0.39 -54.12
N VAL A 176 26.37 -0.97 -54.72
CA VAL A 176 25.35 -1.74 -53.99
C VAL A 176 25.55 -3.25 -54.20
N HIS A 177 25.75 -3.98 -53.10
CA HIS A 177 25.92 -5.42 -53.12
C HIS A 177 24.58 -6.16 -52.93
N ARG A 178 24.13 -6.86 -53.98
CA ARG A 178 22.81 -7.54 -54.06
C ARG A 178 22.86 -9.08 -54.02
N GLN A 179 24.03 -9.72 -54.05
CA GLN A 179 24.17 -11.19 -54.19
C GLN A 179 24.70 -11.88 -52.93
N LYS A 180 24.41 -13.18 -52.75
CA LYS A 180 25.05 -14.05 -51.72
C LYS A 180 26.50 -14.46 -52.06
N THR A 181 27.09 -13.90 -53.12
CA THR A 181 28.44 -14.19 -53.62
C THR A 181 29.46 -13.16 -53.09
N LYS A 182 30.75 -13.32 -53.39
CA LYS A 182 31.77 -12.34 -52.96
C LYS A 182 31.48 -10.97 -53.58
N ALA A 183 31.52 -9.92 -52.76
CA ALA A 183 31.36 -8.55 -53.23
C ALA A 183 32.57 -8.13 -54.10
N ILE A 184 32.31 -7.93 -55.40
CA ILE A 184 33.29 -7.44 -56.37
C ILE A 184 32.92 -6.01 -56.72
N CYS A 185 33.89 -5.08 -56.63
CA CYS A 185 33.67 -3.69 -56.97
C CYS A 185 33.43 -3.54 -58.49
N PRO A 186 32.35 -2.89 -58.94
CA PRO A 186 32.08 -2.72 -60.37
C PRO A 186 33.10 -1.81 -61.08
N GLY A 187 33.81 -0.95 -60.34
CA GLY A 187 34.79 -0.03 -60.92
C GLY A 187 36.15 -0.66 -61.21
N CYS A 188 36.77 -1.29 -60.20
CA CYS A 188 38.13 -1.85 -60.34
C CYS A 188 38.17 -3.37 -60.45
N GLN A 189 37.01 -4.04 -60.33
CA GLN A 189 36.88 -5.51 -60.29
C GLN A 189 37.71 -6.22 -59.20
N VAL A 190 38.24 -5.46 -58.24
CA VAL A 190 38.90 -6.02 -57.07
C VAL A 190 37.82 -6.52 -56.10
N PRO A 191 37.94 -7.76 -55.57
CA PRO A 191 37.09 -8.22 -54.48
C PRO A 191 37.27 -7.27 -53.30
N THR A 192 36.19 -6.72 -52.75
CA THR A 192 36.32 -5.89 -51.55
C THR A 192 36.86 -6.75 -50.42
N LYS A 193 38.10 -6.50 -50.03
CA LYS A 193 38.64 -7.03 -48.80
C LYS A 193 37.85 -6.32 -47.71
N ARG A 194 36.89 -7.02 -47.09
CA ARG A 194 36.28 -6.58 -45.83
C ARG A 194 37.45 -6.08 -44.98
N LYS A 195 37.51 -4.78 -44.63
CA LYS A 195 38.46 -4.31 -43.61
C LYS A 195 38.17 -5.25 -42.45
N LYS A 196 39.09 -6.20 -42.19
CA LYS A 196 39.04 -6.97 -40.99
C LYS A 196 39.30 -5.91 -39.95
N TYR A 197 38.23 -5.34 -39.37
CA TYR A 197 38.25 -5.06 -37.94
C TYR A 197 38.99 -6.24 -37.37
N GLY A 198 40.15 -5.96 -36.77
CA GLY A 198 40.95 -6.98 -36.11
C GLY A 198 39.93 -7.89 -35.47
N ALA A 199 39.95 -9.16 -35.85
CA ALA A 199 39.03 -10.08 -35.23
C ALA A 199 39.33 -9.89 -33.75
N ALA A 200 38.45 -9.16 -33.02
CA ALA A 200 38.05 -9.58 -31.70
C ALA A 200 37.88 -11.07 -31.91
N ALA A 201 38.86 -11.79 -31.36
CA ALA A 201 39.38 -13.00 -31.95
C ALA A 201 38.24 -13.79 -32.57
N ARG A 202 38.41 -14.30 -33.79
CA ARG A 202 37.67 -15.50 -34.14
C ARG A 202 38.14 -16.53 -33.12
N LEU A 203 37.50 -16.55 -31.96
CA LEU A 203 37.48 -17.66 -31.06
C LEU A 203 36.69 -18.75 -31.80
N LYS A 204 37.31 -19.28 -32.84
CA LYS A 204 37.03 -20.63 -33.28
C LYS A 204 37.85 -21.52 -32.37
N THR A 205 37.37 -21.80 -31.16
CA THR A 205 37.94 -22.79 -30.23
C THR A 205 37.17 -22.73 -28.90
N PRO A 206 37.27 -23.79 -28.05
CA PRO A 206 36.69 -23.87 -26.71
C PRO A 206 36.72 -22.58 -25.90
N ALA A 207 37.60 -21.62 -26.15
CA ALA A 207 37.62 -20.35 -25.47
C ALA A 207 36.40 -19.42 -25.72
N LEU A 208 35.65 -19.48 -26.84
CA LEU A 208 34.38 -18.70 -26.98
C LEU A 208 33.26 -19.38 -26.21
N LEU A 209 33.22 -20.71 -26.30
CA LEU A 209 32.32 -21.51 -25.50
C LEU A 209 32.67 -21.37 -24.02
N LEU A 210 33.95 -21.25 -23.67
CA LEU A 210 34.43 -20.95 -22.33
C LEU A 210 34.10 -19.53 -21.94
N LEU A 211 34.17 -18.53 -22.84
CA LEU A 211 33.81 -17.16 -22.52
C LEU A 211 32.29 -17.00 -22.38
N LEU A 212 31.50 -17.66 -23.22
CA LEU A 212 30.04 -17.73 -23.11
C LEU A 212 29.62 -18.58 -21.92
N LEU A 213 30.33 -19.67 -21.62
CA LEU A 213 30.11 -20.49 -20.44
C LEU A 213 30.55 -19.74 -19.20
N LEU A 214 31.67 -19.00 -19.20
CA LEU A 214 32.10 -18.13 -18.11
C LEU A 214 31.13 -16.97 -17.96
N LEU A 215 30.64 -16.37 -19.04
CA LEU A 215 29.60 -15.34 -19.00
C LEU A 215 28.28 -15.93 -18.51
N ALA A 216 27.91 -17.14 -18.90
CA ALA A 216 26.72 -17.82 -18.39
C ALA A 216 26.90 -18.24 -16.93
N LEU A 217 28.08 -18.71 -16.52
CA LEU A 217 28.44 -19.09 -15.15
C LEU A 217 28.52 -17.85 -14.27
N PHE A 218 28.95 -16.72 -14.84
CA PHE A 218 28.94 -15.40 -14.23
C PHE A 218 27.51 -14.90 -14.10
N LEU A 219 26.72 -14.89 -15.18
CA LEU A 219 25.30 -14.56 -15.15
C LEU A 219 24.52 -15.45 -14.19
N TYR A 220 24.92 -16.72 -14.05
CA TYR A 220 24.33 -17.69 -13.13
C TYR A 220 24.78 -17.47 -11.68
N ALA A 221 26.07 -17.24 -11.44
CA ALA A 221 26.63 -17.01 -10.10
C ALA A 221 26.25 -15.64 -9.54
N TYR A 222 25.98 -14.66 -10.41
CA TYR A 222 25.58 -13.29 -10.07
C TYR A 222 24.12 -13.01 -10.48
N ARG A 223 23.25 -14.03 -10.49
CA ARG A 223 21.81 -13.78 -10.63
C ARG A 223 21.31 -12.96 -9.45
N PRO A 224 20.37 -12.02 -9.68
CA PRO A 224 19.71 -11.34 -8.59
C PRO A 224 19.14 -12.36 -7.61
N ARG A 225 19.47 -12.18 -6.33
CA ARG A 225 19.02 -13.05 -5.25
C ARG A 225 18.59 -12.20 -4.07
N LEU A 226 17.71 -12.75 -3.25
CA LEU A 226 17.38 -12.17 -1.96
C LEU A 226 18.40 -12.65 -0.94
N GLU A 227 19.01 -11.71 -0.24
CA GLU A 227 19.76 -11.94 0.98
C GLU A 227 18.85 -11.54 2.15
N VAL A 228 18.62 -12.47 3.07
CA VAL A 228 17.72 -12.27 4.21
C VAL A 228 18.53 -12.36 5.49
N THR A 229 18.32 -11.41 6.39
CA THR A 229 18.96 -11.35 7.71
C THR A 229 17.86 -11.30 8.79
N PRO A 230 17.84 -12.22 9.78
CA PRO A 230 18.76 -13.34 9.92
C PRO A 230 18.50 -14.47 8.89
N ALA A 231 19.56 -15.17 8.48
CA ALA A 231 19.45 -16.30 7.54
C ALA A 231 18.94 -17.61 8.19
N PHE A 232 18.87 -17.62 9.52
CA PHE A 232 18.29 -18.66 10.36
C PHE A 232 17.96 -18.03 11.72
N PHE A 233 16.79 -18.34 12.28
CA PHE A 233 16.41 -17.87 13.61
C PHE A 233 16.24 -19.06 14.58
N THR A 234 16.69 -18.88 15.81
CA THR A 234 16.37 -19.75 16.95
C THR A 234 16.06 -18.90 18.18
N GLY A 235 14.96 -19.17 18.87
CA GLY A 235 14.60 -18.45 20.09
C GLY A 235 13.35 -19.01 20.78
N PRO A 236 12.98 -18.50 21.96
CA PRO A 236 11.80 -18.91 22.70
C PRO A 236 10.48 -18.47 22.05
N PRO A 237 9.36 -19.13 22.40
CA PRO A 237 8.03 -18.60 22.13
C PRO A 237 7.89 -17.13 22.55
N GLY A 238 7.18 -16.35 21.74
CA GLY A 238 6.95 -14.91 21.91
C GLY A 238 8.09 -14.00 21.44
N SER A 239 9.19 -14.56 20.93
CA SER A 239 10.24 -13.76 20.29
C SER A 239 9.70 -13.00 19.08
N ARG A 240 9.97 -11.68 19.02
CA ARG A 240 9.74 -10.85 17.84
C ARG A 240 11.00 -10.83 16.98
N VAL A 241 10.86 -11.16 15.69
CA VAL A 241 11.97 -11.26 14.74
C VAL A 241 11.67 -10.41 13.52
N GLU A 242 12.54 -9.46 13.22
CA GLU A 242 12.42 -8.61 12.04
C GLU A 242 13.39 -9.11 10.97
N PHE A 243 12.85 -9.51 9.81
CA PHE A 243 13.66 -9.98 8.69
C PHE A 243 14.01 -8.82 7.75
N GLN A 244 15.27 -8.45 7.68
CA GLN A 244 15.76 -7.55 6.64
C GLN A 244 15.95 -8.30 5.34
N VAL A 245 15.36 -7.79 4.26
CA VAL A 245 15.43 -8.38 2.92
C VAL A 245 16.14 -7.44 1.98
N GLN A 246 17.29 -7.88 1.48
CA GLN A 246 18.08 -7.12 0.52
C GLN A 246 18.09 -7.84 -0.83
N GLU A 247 17.67 -7.14 -1.87
CA GLU A 247 17.86 -7.58 -3.24
C GLU A 247 19.27 -7.20 -3.69
N ARG A 248 20.12 -8.21 -3.86
CA ARG A 248 21.42 -8.03 -4.47
C ARG A 248 21.27 -8.01 -5.98
N LYS A 249 21.16 -6.80 -6.56
CA LYS A 249 21.24 -6.59 -8.01
C LYS A 249 22.71 -6.71 -8.46
N TRP A 250 23.01 -6.42 -9.71
CA TRP A 250 24.32 -6.72 -10.31
C TRP A 250 25.49 -5.92 -9.67
N TYR A 251 26.53 -6.63 -9.23
CA TYR A 251 27.88 -6.22 -8.77
C TYR A 251 28.04 -5.14 -7.68
N PHE A 252 27.21 -4.11 -7.59
CA PHE A 252 27.38 -3.00 -6.62
C PHE A 252 26.07 -2.36 -6.12
N PHE A 253 24.91 -2.88 -6.55
CA PHE A 253 23.61 -2.33 -6.17
C PHE A 253 22.89 -3.34 -5.28
N ASP A 254 22.94 -3.10 -3.98
CA ASP A 254 22.02 -3.72 -3.04
C ASP A 254 20.83 -2.78 -2.90
N GLN A 255 19.62 -3.31 -3.02
CA GLN A 255 18.39 -2.57 -2.75
C GLN A 255 17.74 -3.19 -1.53
N ASP A 256 17.51 -2.39 -0.50
CA ASP A 256 16.64 -2.80 0.60
C ASP A 256 15.22 -2.95 0.06
N VAL A 257 14.67 -4.15 0.22
CA VAL A 257 13.32 -4.51 -0.19
C VAL A 257 12.51 -5.03 1.00
N THR A 258 12.92 -4.73 2.24
CA THR A 258 12.35 -5.29 3.47
C THR A 258 10.85 -5.05 3.60
N HIS A 259 10.38 -3.84 3.28
CA HIS A 259 8.97 -3.46 3.36
C HIS A 259 8.17 -3.80 2.10
N GLN A 260 8.85 -4.20 1.01
CA GLN A 260 8.23 -4.68 -0.23
C GLN A 260 8.24 -6.22 -0.35
N ALA A 261 8.98 -6.89 0.53
CA ALA A 261 9.06 -8.33 0.58
C ALA A 261 7.88 -8.88 1.38
N GLN A 262 7.39 -10.03 0.93
CA GLN A 262 6.34 -10.76 1.60
C GLN A 262 6.92 -11.96 2.29
N ALA A 263 6.54 -12.16 3.54
CA ALA A 263 6.91 -13.35 4.27
C ALA A 263 5.67 -14.21 4.51
N VAL A 264 5.84 -15.52 4.39
CA VAL A 264 4.83 -16.51 4.73
C VAL A 264 5.45 -17.65 5.52
N SER A 265 4.69 -18.22 6.44
CA SER A 265 5.12 -19.34 7.27
C SER A 265 4.63 -20.67 6.71
N GLN A 266 5.50 -21.69 6.66
CA GLN A 266 5.06 -23.06 6.37
C GLN A 266 4.34 -23.72 7.57
N ASP A 267 4.40 -23.12 8.75
CA ASP A 267 3.60 -23.53 9.90
C ASP A 267 3.29 -22.34 10.82
N GLN A 268 2.08 -21.80 10.68
CA GLN A 268 1.61 -20.69 11.52
C GLN A 268 1.51 -21.02 13.01
N ARG A 269 1.53 -22.31 13.40
CA ARG A 269 1.61 -22.69 14.83
C ARG A 269 2.93 -22.30 15.46
N VAL A 270 4.00 -22.28 14.67
CA VAL A 270 5.37 -22.04 15.13
C VAL A 270 5.74 -20.56 14.96
N VAL A 271 5.41 -19.96 13.82
CA VAL A 271 5.70 -18.55 13.54
C VAL A 271 4.60 -17.92 12.70
N GLU A 272 4.19 -16.71 13.10
CA GLU A 272 3.17 -15.90 12.44
C GLU A 272 3.77 -14.56 12.00
N PHE A 273 3.33 -14.03 10.86
CA PHE A 273 3.77 -12.73 10.35
C PHE A 273 2.70 -11.67 10.58
N ALA A 274 3.11 -10.45 10.95
CA ALA A 274 2.18 -9.33 10.91
C ALA A 274 1.76 -9.05 9.45
N PRO A 275 0.47 -8.74 9.19
CA PRO A 275 -0.05 -8.60 7.83
C PRO A 275 0.77 -7.63 6.97
N GLY A 276 1.19 -8.09 5.78
CA GLY A 276 1.96 -7.26 4.85
C GLY A 276 3.38 -6.89 5.32
N SER A 277 3.91 -7.56 6.34
CA SER A 277 5.23 -7.28 6.90
C SER A 277 6.18 -8.48 6.83
N THR A 278 7.45 -8.22 7.06
CA THR A 278 8.51 -9.21 7.28
C THR A 278 8.82 -9.41 8.77
N VAL A 279 7.92 -8.95 9.65
CA VAL A 279 8.04 -9.11 11.10
C VAL A 279 7.33 -10.39 11.52
N ALA A 280 8.10 -11.33 12.04
CA ALA A 280 7.66 -12.61 12.57
C ALA A 280 7.50 -12.57 14.09
N ARG A 281 6.54 -13.35 14.57
CA ARG A 281 6.31 -13.66 15.97
C ARG A 281 6.41 -15.17 16.18
N ALA A 282 7.32 -15.60 17.05
CA ALA A 282 7.39 -16.99 17.48
C ALA A 282 6.17 -17.32 18.36
N LYS A 283 5.40 -18.37 18.05
CA LYS A 283 4.19 -18.73 18.80
C LYS A 283 4.39 -19.90 19.74
N SER A 284 4.86 -21.03 19.22
CA SER A 284 5.02 -22.27 19.99
C SER A 284 6.27 -23.01 19.56
N ALA A 285 6.80 -23.86 20.46
CA ALA A 285 7.99 -24.65 20.19
C ALA A 285 7.82 -25.54 18.96
N GLY A 286 8.82 -25.57 18.09
CA GLY A 286 8.78 -26.30 16.83
C GLY A 286 9.83 -25.83 15.85
N GLN A 287 9.90 -26.46 14.69
CA GLN A 287 10.75 -26.04 13.59
C GLN A 287 9.91 -25.87 12.35
N THR A 288 10.11 -24.78 11.64
CA THR A 288 9.42 -24.48 10.39
C THR A 288 10.35 -23.75 9.43
N VAL A 289 9.85 -23.49 8.23
CA VAL A 289 10.51 -22.70 7.21
C VAL A 289 9.67 -21.46 6.97
N VAL A 290 10.33 -20.31 6.97
CA VAL A 290 9.76 -19.04 6.52
C VAL A 290 10.19 -18.82 5.08
N THR A 291 9.24 -18.47 4.22
CA THR A 291 9.50 -18.15 2.82
C THR A 291 9.34 -16.65 2.62
N LEU A 292 10.43 -15.95 2.28
CA LEU A 292 10.40 -14.52 1.93
C LEU A 292 10.46 -14.35 0.41
N ARG A 293 9.63 -13.48 -0.14
CA ARG A 293 9.49 -13.29 -1.58
C ARG A 293 9.44 -11.82 -1.96
N TYR A 294 10.07 -11.50 -3.09
CA TYR A 294 9.99 -10.19 -3.74
C TYR A 294 10.02 -10.40 -5.26
N GLY A 295 8.90 -10.11 -5.94
CA GLY A 295 8.73 -10.47 -7.35
C GLY A 295 8.64 -11.99 -7.57
N ASP A 296 9.35 -12.48 -8.57
CA ASP A 296 9.52 -13.89 -8.88
C ASP A 296 10.59 -14.59 -8.00
N ARG A 297 11.23 -13.85 -7.09
CA ARG A 297 12.37 -14.33 -6.31
C ARG A 297 11.94 -14.71 -4.91
N VAL A 298 12.39 -15.89 -4.49
CA VAL A 298 12.03 -16.50 -3.23
C VAL A 298 13.29 -16.84 -2.44
N ARG A 299 13.23 -16.68 -1.12
CA ARG A 299 14.24 -17.17 -0.19
C ARG A 299 13.62 -17.80 1.04
N ASP A 300 13.93 -19.09 1.21
CA ASP A 300 13.59 -19.84 2.42
C ASP A 300 14.62 -19.63 3.53
N VAL A 301 14.13 -19.45 4.75
CA VAL A 301 14.86 -19.28 5.99
C VAL A 301 14.35 -20.29 7.00
N GLY A 302 15.25 -21.02 7.66
CA GLY A 302 14.87 -21.92 8.75
C GLY A 302 14.51 -21.12 10.01
N PHE A 303 13.43 -21.52 10.67
CA PHE A 303 12.94 -20.88 11.88
C PHE A 303 12.70 -21.96 12.94
N ALA A 304 13.42 -21.88 14.05
CA ALA A 304 13.26 -22.80 15.17
C ALA A 304 12.77 -22.03 16.40
N VAL A 305 11.65 -22.46 16.95
CA VAL A 305 11.21 -22.02 18.27
C VAL A 305 11.57 -23.12 19.25
N VAL A 306 12.45 -22.80 20.19
CA VAL A 306 12.93 -23.73 21.21
C VAL A 306 12.42 -23.23 22.55
N GLU A 307 11.70 -24.05 23.29
CA GLU A 307 11.37 -23.72 24.67
C GLU A 307 12.68 -23.53 25.46
N HIS A 308 12.91 -22.29 25.88
CA HIS A 308 13.95 -21.97 26.84
C HIS A 308 13.32 -21.81 28.22
N GLY A 309 14.09 -22.09 29.27
CA GLY A 309 13.73 -21.65 30.61
C GLY A 309 13.69 -20.11 30.72
N PRO A 310 13.54 -19.55 31.93
CA PRO A 310 13.67 -18.10 32.11
C PRO A 310 15.05 -17.60 31.62
N PRO A 311 15.17 -16.35 31.11
CA PRO A 311 16.45 -15.80 30.69
C PRO A 311 17.41 -15.69 31.89
N ASN A 312 18.72 -15.64 31.67
CA ASN A 312 19.69 -15.43 32.75
C ASN A 312 19.60 -14.00 33.33
N ALA A 313 19.26 -13.03 32.47
CA ALA A 313 19.02 -11.65 32.84
C ALA A 313 17.99 -11.02 31.90
N LEU A 314 17.30 -9.99 32.37
CA LEU A 314 16.38 -9.16 31.59
C LEU A 314 16.86 -7.71 31.65
N ALA A 315 16.81 -7.01 30.53
CA ALA A 315 17.11 -5.58 30.43
C ALA A 315 15.97 -4.86 29.68
N ILE A 316 15.74 -3.59 30.00
CA ILE A 316 14.85 -2.73 29.21
C ILE A 316 15.71 -1.78 28.38
N ASP A 317 15.39 -1.65 27.09
CA ASP A 317 16.00 -0.71 26.15
C ASP A 317 14.93 0.25 25.57
N PRO A 318 15.08 1.57 25.71
CA PRO A 318 16.09 2.26 26.52
C PRO A 318 15.90 2.05 28.02
N GLY A 319 17.00 1.94 28.77
CA GLY A 319 16.97 1.76 30.24
C GLY A 319 16.53 2.99 31.03
N SER A 320 16.43 4.14 30.39
CA SER A 320 15.85 5.36 30.95
C SER A 320 15.34 6.28 29.85
N ALA A 321 14.28 7.05 30.11
CA ALA A 321 13.73 8.00 29.16
C ALA A 321 13.30 9.32 29.82
N ASN A 322 13.32 10.40 29.03
CA ASN A 322 12.77 11.69 29.42
C ASN A 322 11.60 12.00 28.48
N LEU A 323 10.43 12.23 29.07
CA LEU A 323 9.20 12.52 28.36
C LEU A 323 8.71 13.92 28.73
N GLY A 324 8.01 14.55 27.80
CA GLY A 324 7.03 15.58 28.13
C GLY A 324 5.65 14.98 28.37
N ILE A 325 4.77 15.72 29.04
CA ILE A 325 3.36 15.32 29.20
C ILE A 325 2.72 15.12 27.81
N GLY A 326 2.12 13.93 27.58
CA GLY A 326 1.52 13.51 26.32
C GLY A 326 2.49 12.86 25.33
N SER A 327 3.80 12.99 25.53
CA SER A 327 4.79 12.31 24.67
C SER A 327 5.01 10.85 25.05
N THR A 328 5.49 10.07 24.09
CA THR A 328 5.61 8.62 24.18
C THR A 328 7.06 8.12 24.02
N VAL A 329 7.32 6.92 24.53
CA VAL A 329 8.51 6.12 24.21
C VAL A 329 8.14 4.64 24.15
N SER A 330 8.64 3.93 23.14
CA SER A 330 8.53 2.48 23.07
C SER A 330 9.72 1.83 23.76
N LEU A 331 9.44 0.93 24.70
CA LEU A 331 10.43 0.15 25.43
C LEU A 331 10.48 -1.27 24.90
N ARG A 332 11.69 -1.84 24.85
CA ARG A 332 11.93 -3.24 24.51
C ARG A 332 12.48 -3.99 25.70
N ALA A 333 11.96 -5.18 25.99
CA ALA A 333 12.52 -6.06 27.00
C ALA A 333 13.43 -7.10 26.34
N LEU A 334 14.74 -7.04 26.64
CA LEU A 334 15.76 -7.88 26.05
C LEU A 334 16.21 -8.94 27.05
N GLY A 335 15.99 -10.21 26.73
CA GLY A 335 16.42 -11.36 27.52
C GLY A 335 17.79 -11.88 27.10
N ASP A 336 18.71 -12.00 28.06
CA ASP A 336 20.03 -12.60 27.87
C ASP A 336 20.01 -14.07 28.30
N TYR A 337 20.26 -14.97 27.35
CA TYR A 337 20.36 -16.42 27.59
C TYR A 337 21.82 -16.92 27.68
N GLY A 338 22.81 -16.02 27.63
CA GLY A 338 24.24 -16.31 27.71
C GLY A 338 24.84 -16.92 26.43
N GLN A 339 24.06 -17.05 25.35
CA GLN A 339 24.49 -17.56 24.04
C GLN A 339 23.94 -16.64 22.95
N GLY A 340 24.82 -15.93 22.24
CA GLY A 340 24.43 -15.07 21.11
C GLY A 340 23.91 -13.69 21.51
N ASP A 341 23.15 -13.07 20.60
CA ASP A 341 22.56 -11.75 20.80
C ASP A 341 21.33 -11.81 21.74
N PRO A 342 21.04 -10.75 22.52
CA PRO A 342 19.85 -10.69 23.35
C PRO A 342 18.57 -10.88 22.54
N ILE A 343 17.61 -11.61 23.09
CA ILE A 343 16.34 -11.91 22.44
C ILE A 343 15.30 -10.88 22.87
N ASP A 344 14.52 -10.37 21.93
CA ASP A 344 13.40 -9.49 22.22
C ASP A 344 12.21 -10.27 22.81
N LEU A 345 11.88 -9.97 24.07
CA LEU A 345 10.84 -10.58 24.88
C LEU A 345 9.72 -9.58 25.22
N SER A 346 9.63 -8.44 24.53
CA SER A 346 8.73 -7.32 24.85
C SER A 346 7.25 -7.72 24.95
N GLU A 347 6.82 -8.71 24.18
CA GLU A 347 5.43 -9.19 24.17
C GLU A 347 5.17 -10.34 25.15
N VAL A 348 6.22 -10.87 25.77
CA VAL A 348 6.14 -11.99 26.75
C VAL A 348 6.15 -11.47 28.17
N VAL A 349 6.87 -10.36 28.40
CA VAL A 349 6.91 -9.72 29.70
C VAL A 349 5.62 -8.98 29.98
N THR A 350 5.28 -8.89 31.26
CA THR A 350 4.23 -7.98 31.73
C THR A 350 4.85 -6.62 32.02
N TRP A 351 4.31 -5.57 31.42
CA TRP A 351 4.73 -4.20 31.64
C TRP A 351 3.87 -3.54 32.71
N GLN A 352 4.50 -2.87 33.68
CA GLN A 352 3.80 -2.20 34.76
C GLN A 352 4.48 -0.89 35.13
N ALA A 353 3.72 0.20 35.24
CA ALA A 353 4.19 1.45 35.82
C ALA A 353 4.08 1.38 37.34
N GLU A 354 5.12 1.84 38.05
CA GLU A 354 5.11 1.94 39.51
C GLU A 354 4.10 2.99 40.00
N ASP A 355 3.98 4.10 39.25
CA ASP A 355 3.00 5.16 39.50
C ASP A 355 2.21 5.48 38.22
N ALA A 356 0.98 4.97 38.16
CA ALA A 356 0.03 5.18 37.06
C ALA A 356 -0.50 6.63 36.95
N GLY A 357 -0.26 7.48 37.96
CA GLY A 357 -0.59 8.90 37.91
C GLY A 357 0.46 9.74 37.17
N ILE A 358 1.69 9.22 37.01
CA ILE A 358 2.80 9.89 36.33
C ILE A 358 3.02 9.29 34.94
N LEU A 359 2.96 7.96 34.84
CA LEU A 359 3.22 7.22 33.60
C LEU A 359 2.05 6.31 33.28
N TYR A 360 1.76 6.19 32.01
CA TYR A 360 0.93 5.14 31.47
C TYR A 360 1.81 4.18 30.67
N VAL A 361 1.61 2.87 30.79
CA VAL A 361 2.36 1.87 30.02
C VAL A 361 1.41 0.78 29.51
N HIS A 362 1.56 0.40 28.24
CA HIS A 362 0.87 -0.71 27.62
C HIS A 362 1.73 -1.31 26.52
N ASP A 363 1.96 -2.62 26.58
CA ASP A 363 2.76 -3.38 25.60
C ASP A 363 4.11 -2.73 25.25
N GLY A 364 4.79 -2.19 26.27
CA GLY A 364 6.07 -1.50 26.13
C GLY A 364 5.97 -0.04 25.66
N LEU A 365 4.82 0.42 25.15
CA LEU A 365 4.60 1.85 24.86
C LEU A 365 4.29 2.59 26.17
N VAL A 366 5.10 3.60 26.48
CA VAL A 366 4.97 4.44 27.69
C VAL A 366 4.61 5.87 27.29
N GLU A 367 3.60 6.44 27.95
CA GLU A 367 3.18 7.83 27.79
C GLU A 367 3.32 8.61 29.11
N GLY A 368 3.80 9.85 29.04
CA GLY A 368 3.88 10.75 30.19
C GLY A 368 2.53 11.38 30.52
N VAL A 369 1.97 11.11 31.70
CA VAL A 369 0.64 11.61 32.12
C VAL A 369 0.75 12.89 32.95
N ALA A 370 1.68 12.92 33.90
CA ALA A 370 1.88 14.07 34.79
C ALA A 370 3.36 14.27 35.10
N GLU A 371 3.71 15.50 35.47
CA GLU A 371 5.09 15.86 35.84
C GLU A 371 5.56 15.04 37.06
N GLY A 372 6.74 14.44 36.97
CA GLY A 372 7.29 13.62 38.03
C GLY A 372 8.34 12.62 37.56
N LYS A 373 8.71 11.70 38.46
CA LYS A 373 9.58 10.56 38.15
C LYS A 373 8.87 9.30 38.59
N SER A 374 8.91 8.28 37.74
CA SER A 374 8.33 6.97 38.02
C SER A 374 9.16 5.91 37.29
N LYS A 375 8.85 4.64 37.54
CA LYS A 375 9.57 3.51 36.95
C LYS A 375 8.61 2.64 36.18
N VAL A 376 9.13 2.02 35.13
CA VAL A 376 8.45 0.94 34.41
C VAL A 376 9.17 -0.36 34.70
N VAL A 377 8.43 -1.37 35.12
CA VAL A 377 8.92 -2.71 35.42
C VAL A 377 8.45 -3.65 34.32
N ALA A 378 9.39 -4.33 33.68
CA ALA A 378 9.13 -5.46 32.80
C ALA A 378 9.36 -6.75 33.60
N ARG A 379 8.34 -7.59 33.72
CA ARG A 379 8.41 -8.84 34.49
C ARG A 379 8.21 -10.04 33.57
N PHE A 380 9.23 -10.90 33.49
CA PHE A 380 9.12 -12.19 32.81
C PHE A 380 8.37 -13.19 33.69
N PRO A 381 7.39 -13.94 33.15
CA PRO A 381 6.61 -14.89 33.93
C PRO A 381 7.50 -15.97 34.56
N ALA A 382 7.33 -16.21 35.86
CA ALA A 382 8.04 -17.27 36.57
C ALA A 382 7.39 -18.63 36.30
N ALA A 383 8.20 -19.67 36.14
CA ALA A 383 7.71 -21.04 36.29
C ALA A 383 7.25 -21.29 37.75
N ASP A 384 6.29 -22.19 37.95
CA ASP A 384 5.65 -22.44 39.26
C ASP A 384 6.65 -22.50 40.43
N GLY A 385 6.58 -21.50 41.31
CA GLY A 385 7.37 -21.41 42.55
C GLY A 385 8.75 -20.74 42.42
N ALA A 386 9.16 -20.26 41.24
CA ALA A 386 10.39 -19.47 41.07
C ALA A 386 10.15 -17.96 41.30
N GLU A 387 11.21 -17.22 41.65
CA GLU A 387 11.14 -15.76 41.67
C GLU A 387 11.08 -15.22 40.23
N PRO A 388 10.20 -14.24 39.94
CA PRO A 388 10.11 -13.64 38.62
C PRO A 388 11.36 -12.81 38.31
N ILE A 389 11.77 -12.83 37.04
CA ILE A 389 12.88 -12.01 36.57
C ILE A 389 12.33 -10.66 36.12
N GLU A 390 12.87 -9.59 36.67
CA GLU A 390 12.40 -8.23 36.43
C GLU A 390 13.54 -7.35 35.89
N ALA A 391 13.15 -6.39 35.05
CA ALA A 391 13.98 -5.29 34.61
C ALA A 391 13.24 -3.97 34.89
N VAL A 392 13.99 -2.91 35.14
CA VAL A 392 13.43 -1.62 35.55
C VAL A 392 13.99 -0.51 34.67
N CYS A 393 13.11 0.36 34.18
CA CYS A 393 13.44 1.56 33.42
C CYS A 393 12.98 2.80 34.20
N GLU A 394 13.87 3.78 34.36
CA GLU A 394 13.54 5.04 35.03
C GLU A 394 13.05 6.07 34.02
N ILE A 395 11.87 6.66 34.25
CA ILE A 395 11.30 7.66 33.37
C ILE A 395 11.04 8.95 34.15
N SER A 396 11.47 10.07 33.57
CA SER A 396 11.14 11.40 34.06
C SER A 396 10.22 12.13 33.09
N VAL A 397 9.15 12.71 33.63
CA VAL A 397 8.14 13.44 32.87
C VAL A 397 8.19 14.90 33.28
N ALA A 398 8.29 15.80 32.31
CA ALA A 398 8.28 17.24 32.52
C ALA A 398 7.11 17.91 31.78
N ARG A 399 6.68 19.07 32.25
CA ARG A 399 5.80 19.93 31.45
C ARG A 399 6.63 20.61 30.36
N VAL A 400 6.30 20.36 29.10
CA VAL A 400 6.98 20.91 27.93
C VAL A 400 6.01 21.82 27.17
N ASP A 401 6.51 22.97 26.73
CA ASP A 401 5.77 23.89 25.86
C ASP A 401 6.11 23.58 24.40
N TYR A 402 5.26 22.75 23.76
CA TYR A 402 5.43 22.35 22.37
C TYR A 402 5.04 23.49 21.44
N GLN A 403 5.90 23.79 20.47
CA GLN A 403 5.72 24.91 19.53
C GLN A 403 5.36 24.45 18.11
N SER A 404 5.70 23.22 17.74
CA SER A 404 5.46 22.69 16.39
C SER A 404 5.47 21.17 16.35
N LEU A 405 4.96 20.61 15.26
CA LEU A 405 5.01 19.18 14.95
C LEU A 405 5.85 18.91 13.69
N GLU A 406 6.57 17.80 13.71
CA GLU A 406 7.23 17.18 12.56
C GLU A 406 6.62 15.81 12.30
N VAL A 407 6.43 15.48 11.02
CA VAL A 407 5.85 14.21 10.56
C VAL A 407 6.81 13.64 9.51
N ALA A 408 7.06 12.34 9.58
CA ALA A 408 7.82 11.59 8.59
C ALA A 408 7.16 10.23 8.33
N ILE A 409 7.17 9.81 7.06
CA ILE A 409 6.77 8.47 6.63
C ILE A 409 7.95 7.86 5.87
N ASP A 410 8.33 6.64 6.24
CA ASP A 410 9.38 5.87 5.56
C ASP A 410 8.86 4.49 5.12
N PRO A 411 8.84 4.15 3.81
CA PRO A 411 9.17 5.02 2.68
C PRO A 411 8.09 6.07 2.42
N ILE A 412 8.49 7.27 1.96
CA ILE A 412 7.57 8.39 1.64
C ILE A 412 6.55 8.05 0.53
N THR A 413 6.82 7.01 -0.26
CA THR A 413 5.87 6.45 -1.23
C THR A 413 5.42 5.08 -0.76
N LEU A 414 4.15 4.94 -0.41
CA LEU A 414 3.56 3.70 0.07
C LEU A 414 2.82 2.99 -1.06
N PRO A 415 3.14 1.74 -1.41
CA PRO A 415 2.27 0.93 -2.24
C PRO A 415 0.96 0.61 -1.51
N VAL A 416 -0.14 0.44 -2.25
CA VAL A 416 -1.38 -0.10 -1.67
C VAL A 416 -1.13 -1.50 -1.13
N GLY A 417 -1.50 -1.76 0.12
CA GLY A 417 -1.33 -3.04 0.81
C GLY A 417 0.03 -3.23 1.50
N ASP A 418 0.97 -2.30 1.31
CA ASP A 418 2.27 -2.33 1.98
C ASP A 418 2.28 -1.36 3.18
N ALA A 419 3.03 -1.72 4.22
CA ALA A 419 3.21 -0.90 5.42
C ALA A 419 4.49 -0.05 5.34
N GLY A 420 4.44 1.16 5.88
CA GLY A 420 5.59 1.99 6.19
C GLY A 420 5.62 2.38 7.66
N VAL A 421 6.64 3.14 8.04
CA VAL A 421 6.82 3.64 9.40
C VAL A 421 6.41 5.10 9.46
N LEU A 422 5.51 5.44 10.37
CA LEU A 422 5.06 6.79 10.70
C LEU A 422 5.74 7.28 11.97
N THR A 423 6.45 8.40 11.85
CA THR A 423 7.04 9.10 12.99
C THR A 423 6.41 10.48 13.11
N ILE A 424 5.90 10.81 14.30
CA ILE A 424 5.35 12.13 14.62
C ILE A 424 6.03 12.64 15.88
N ASP A 425 6.73 13.76 15.77
CA ASP A 425 7.46 14.39 16.86
C ASP A 425 6.90 15.78 17.15
N ALA A 426 6.77 16.15 18.42
CA ALA A 426 6.59 17.54 18.84
C ALA A 426 7.94 18.18 19.18
N LEU A 427 8.10 19.46 18.81
CA LEU A 427 9.30 20.23 19.09
C LEU A 427 9.01 21.35 20.08
N ASP A 428 9.86 21.49 21.10
CA ASP A 428 9.85 22.63 21.99
C ASP A 428 10.52 23.87 21.37
N GLY A 429 10.55 24.99 22.10
CA GLY A 429 11.20 26.23 21.63
C GLY A 429 12.72 26.17 21.47
N ALA A 430 13.38 25.10 21.93
CA ALA A 430 14.79 24.84 21.70
C ALA A 430 15.02 23.90 20.49
N GLY A 431 13.96 23.34 19.91
CA GLY A 431 14.02 22.34 18.84
C GLY A 431 14.23 20.90 19.35
N THR A 432 14.08 20.65 20.66
CA THR A 432 14.14 19.29 21.22
C THR A 432 12.90 18.52 20.77
N ARG A 433 13.12 17.30 20.27
CA ARG A 433 12.04 16.42 19.80
C ARG A 433 11.51 15.55 20.94
N TYR A 434 10.19 15.40 20.96
CA TYR A 434 9.46 14.49 21.84
C TYR A 434 8.50 13.67 20.97
N SER A 435 8.65 12.35 20.96
CA SER A 435 7.78 11.47 20.16
C SER A 435 6.34 11.62 20.60
N MET A 436 5.44 11.77 19.63
CA MET A 436 4.00 11.75 19.79
C MET A 436 3.38 10.52 19.11
N THR A 437 4.16 9.71 18.40
CA THR A 437 3.67 8.48 17.77
C THR A 437 3.02 7.57 18.82
N GLY A 438 1.76 7.17 18.57
CA GLY A 438 0.97 6.35 19.49
C GLY A 438 0.47 7.07 20.75
N SER A 439 0.66 8.40 20.86
CA SER A 439 0.13 9.21 21.97
C SER A 439 -1.39 9.21 21.98
N SER A 440 -1.99 9.23 23.17
CA SER A 440 -3.43 9.42 23.35
C SER A 440 -3.93 10.82 22.96
N LEU A 441 -3.03 11.81 22.89
CA LEU A 441 -3.33 13.19 22.52
C LEU A 441 -3.20 13.45 21.01
N LEU A 442 -2.75 12.45 20.24
CA LEU A 442 -2.47 12.58 18.83
C LEU A 442 -3.69 12.21 18.00
N GLU A 443 -4.22 13.20 17.27
CA GLU A 443 -5.28 13.02 16.29
C GLU A 443 -4.67 12.96 14.88
N ILE A 444 -5.09 11.96 14.09
CA ILE A 444 -4.64 11.79 12.71
C ILE A 444 -5.86 11.70 11.78
N GLU A 445 -5.89 12.58 10.79
CA GLU A 445 -6.87 12.54 9.70
C GLU A 445 -6.19 12.39 8.34
N PHE A 446 -6.85 11.69 7.42
CA PHE A 446 -6.40 11.51 6.04
C PHE A 446 -7.33 12.22 5.06
N GLU A 447 -6.74 12.84 4.05
CA GLU A 447 -7.43 13.39 2.88
C GLU A 447 -6.90 12.72 1.60
N PRO A 448 -7.71 11.92 0.87
CA PRO A 448 -9.10 11.56 1.19
C PRO A 448 -9.20 10.63 2.40
N ARG A 449 -10.33 10.69 3.11
CA ARG A 449 -10.57 9.82 4.28
C ARG A 449 -10.49 8.35 3.88
N GLY A 450 -9.87 7.54 4.73
CA GLY A 450 -9.66 6.11 4.50
C GLY A 450 -8.54 5.76 3.53
N ALA A 451 -7.79 6.75 3.01
CA ALA A 451 -6.65 6.49 2.11
C ALA A 451 -5.55 5.64 2.74
N ALA A 452 -5.34 5.74 4.06
CA ALA A 452 -4.41 4.93 4.82
C ALA A 452 -4.99 4.60 6.21
N HIS A 453 -4.35 3.67 6.90
CA HIS A 453 -4.65 3.32 8.29
C HIS A 453 -3.37 3.33 9.10
N VAL A 454 -3.45 3.77 10.35
CA VAL A 454 -2.32 3.84 11.28
C VAL A 454 -2.61 2.95 12.47
N ASP A 455 -1.63 2.13 12.83
CA ASP A 455 -1.63 1.34 14.06
C ASP A 455 -0.25 1.44 14.70
N GLY A 456 -0.17 2.05 15.89
CA GLY A 456 1.11 2.40 16.52
C GLY A 456 1.96 3.30 15.62
N ASP A 457 3.16 2.81 15.28
CA ASP A 457 4.10 3.44 14.34
C ASP A 457 3.96 2.93 12.90
N SER A 458 3.07 1.97 12.64
CA SER A 458 2.83 1.41 11.31
C SER A 458 1.76 2.21 10.58
N ILE A 459 2.00 2.49 9.30
CA ILE A 459 1.03 3.10 8.38
C ILE A 459 0.84 2.22 7.14
N LEU A 460 -0.39 1.80 6.89
CA LEU A 460 -0.79 0.95 5.76
C LEU A 460 -1.54 1.77 4.71
N GLY A 461 -1.03 1.79 3.48
CA GLY A 461 -1.70 2.43 2.34
C GLY A 461 -2.91 1.60 1.86
N LYS A 462 -4.10 2.21 1.74
CA LYS A 462 -5.35 1.54 1.34
C LYS A 462 -5.89 1.99 -0.01
N THR A 463 -5.63 3.22 -0.44
CA THR A 463 -6.15 3.74 -1.71
C THR A 463 -5.08 4.51 -2.45
N SER A 464 -4.83 4.13 -3.71
CA SER A 464 -3.84 4.79 -4.54
C SER A 464 -4.22 6.24 -4.85
N GLY A 465 -3.28 7.15 -4.73
CA GLY A 465 -3.44 8.57 -5.01
C GLY A 465 -2.52 9.43 -4.16
N GLY A 466 -2.45 10.72 -4.50
CA GLY A 466 -1.87 11.71 -3.59
C GLY A 466 -2.72 11.78 -2.32
N THR A 467 -2.09 11.65 -1.16
CA THR A 467 -2.73 11.61 0.15
C THR A 467 -2.10 12.64 1.06
N LYS A 468 -2.90 13.28 1.89
CA LYS A 468 -2.44 14.21 2.92
C LYS A 468 -2.82 13.69 4.30
N LEU A 469 -1.83 13.57 5.18
CA LEU A 469 -1.97 13.28 6.60
C LEU A 469 -2.01 14.61 7.35
N LEU A 470 -3.04 14.82 8.17
CA LEU A 470 -3.13 15.92 9.13
C LEU A 470 -2.93 15.35 10.53
N ALA A 471 -1.80 15.67 11.16
CA ALA A 471 -1.51 15.33 12.56
C ALA A 471 -1.82 16.52 13.45
N GLN A 472 -2.53 16.30 14.55
CA GLN A 472 -2.92 17.34 15.50
C GLN A 472 -2.68 16.90 16.95
N VAL A 473 -2.14 17.82 17.75
CA VAL A 473 -1.98 17.68 19.21
C VAL A 473 -2.39 18.99 19.85
N GLY A 474 -3.57 19.03 20.46
CA GLY A 474 -4.17 20.27 20.95
C GLY A 474 -4.35 21.31 19.83
N GLU A 475 -3.71 22.47 19.97
CA GLU A 475 -3.76 23.54 18.96
C GLU A 475 -2.69 23.40 17.85
N LEU A 476 -1.72 22.52 18.04
CA LEU A 476 -0.67 22.29 17.04
C LEU A 476 -1.18 21.36 15.95
N SER A 477 -0.94 21.72 14.70
CA SER A 477 -1.27 20.87 13.55
C SER A 477 -0.16 20.86 12.50
N LYS A 478 -0.02 19.73 11.81
CA LYS A 478 0.92 19.56 10.70
C LYS A 478 0.31 18.72 9.60
N ALA A 479 0.27 19.30 8.40
CA ALA A 479 -0.03 18.55 7.19
C ALA A 479 1.25 17.95 6.60
N TYR A 480 1.15 16.70 6.16
CA TYR A 480 2.20 15.97 5.47
C TYR A 480 1.64 15.31 4.21
N GLU A 481 2.17 15.66 3.05
CA GLU A 481 1.74 15.10 1.77
C GLU A 481 2.64 13.94 1.37
N PHE A 482 2.03 12.84 0.96
CA PHE A 482 2.71 11.65 0.49
C PHE A 482 1.92 10.99 -0.64
N MET A 483 2.53 10.01 -1.30
CA MET A 483 1.89 9.32 -2.42
C MET A 483 1.64 7.88 -2.05
N ILE A 484 0.38 7.44 -2.20
CA ILE A 484 0.05 6.03 -2.23
C ILE A 484 0.04 5.61 -3.68
N VAL A 485 0.97 4.75 -4.09
CA VAL A 485 1.04 4.31 -5.49
C VAL A 485 0.18 3.07 -5.68
N GLY A 486 -0.63 3.07 -6.74
CA GLY A 486 -1.33 1.87 -7.17
C GLY A 486 -0.27 0.82 -7.47
N GLY A 487 -0.31 -0.30 -6.75
CA GLY A 487 0.72 -1.32 -6.84
C GLY A 487 0.82 -1.85 -8.25
N ASP A 488 1.94 -1.60 -8.92
CA ASP A 488 2.50 -2.59 -9.84
C ASP A 488 3.07 -3.68 -8.93
N SER A 489 2.15 -4.43 -8.34
CA SER A 489 2.45 -5.33 -7.25
C SER A 489 3.24 -6.49 -7.85
N ASN A 490 4.56 -6.44 -7.73
CA ASN A 490 5.42 -7.62 -7.84
C ASN A 490 5.10 -8.68 -6.76
N VAL A 491 4.07 -8.44 -5.96
CA VAL A 491 3.34 -9.42 -5.17
C VAL A 491 2.71 -10.45 -6.10
N ALA A 492 3.31 -11.61 -6.23
CA ALA A 492 2.63 -12.75 -6.81
C ALA A 492 1.59 -13.30 -5.80
N PHE A 493 0.60 -14.06 -6.24
CA PHE A 493 -0.26 -14.79 -5.32
C PHE A 493 0.47 -16.03 -4.75
N PHE A 494 0.29 -16.34 -3.48
CA PHE A 494 0.85 -17.51 -2.81
C PHE A 494 0.06 -17.87 -1.55
N VAL A 495 0.02 -19.17 -1.25
CA VAL A 495 -0.65 -19.73 -0.09
C VAL A 495 0.28 -20.72 0.61
N ALA A 496 0.38 -20.63 1.93
CA ALA A 496 1.18 -21.52 2.76
C ALA A 496 0.36 -22.10 3.94
N PRO A 497 0.61 -23.35 4.34
CA PRO A 497 1.37 -24.37 3.60
C PRO A 497 0.59 -24.95 2.41
N GLN A 498 1.28 -25.62 1.48
CA GLN A 498 0.61 -26.36 0.38
C GLN A 498 0.12 -27.76 0.80
N ASN A 499 0.69 -28.30 1.88
CA ASN A 499 0.26 -29.56 2.50
C ASN A 499 0.04 -29.26 3.98
N LEU A 500 -1.21 -29.22 4.39
CA LEU A 500 -1.62 -28.90 5.75
C LEU A 500 -2.02 -30.19 6.46
N LYS A 501 -1.42 -30.45 7.62
CA LYS A 501 -1.86 -31.52 8.51
C LYS A 501 -2.58 -30.89 9.69
N LEU A 502 -3.85 -31.25 9.88
CA LEU A 502 -4.69 -30.80 10.99
C LEU A 502 -5.04 -31.97 11.91
N ARG A 503 -5.48 -31.63 13.11
CA ARG A 503 -6.15 -32.51 14.06
C ARG A 503 -7.64 -32.20 14.10
N VAL A 504 -8.45 -33.18 14.51
CA VAL A 504 -9.86 -32.91 14.83
C VAL A 504 -9.94 -31.85 15.94
N HIS A 505 -10.88 -30.91 15.81
CA HIS A 505 -11.10 -29.69 16.59
C HIS A 505 -10.10 -28.55 16.37
N GLU A 506 -9.01 -28.80 15.64
CA GLU A 506 -7.96 -27.81 15.46
C GLU A 506 -8.41 -26.68 14.53
N TYR A 507 -8.18 -25.46 14.99
CA TYR A 507 -8.26 -24.23 14.22
C TYR A 507 -6.93 -23.93 13.53
N TYR A 508 -6.99 -23.43 12.30
CA TYR A 508 -5.81 -23.01 11.56
C TYR A 508 -6.14 -21.86 10.63
N THR A 509 -5.26 -20.86 10.56
CA THR A 509 -5.36 -19.78 9.56
C THR A 509 -4.33 -20.04 8.47
N LEU A 510 -4.76 -20.04 7.20
CA LEU A 510 -3.84 -20.15 6.08
C LEU A 510 -3.10 -18.83 5.88
N ASP A 511 -1.81 -18.90 5.58
CA ASP A 511 -1.04 -17.73 5.20
C ASP A 511 -1.28 -17.42 3.72
N VAL A 512 -1.93 -16.30 3.43
CA VAL A 512 -2.31 -15.92 2.06
C VAL A 512 -1.73 -14.57 1.70
N ALA A 513 -0.77 -14.57 0.79
CA ALA A 513 -0.15 -13.36 0.24
C ALA A 513 -0.54 -13.20 -1.23
N GLY A 514 -0.94 -12.02 -1.66
CA GLY A 514 -1.34 -11.81 -3.05
C GLY A 514 -1.74 -10.37 -3.37
N PRO A 515 -1.75 -10.00 -4.66
CA PRO A 515 -1.91 -8.61 -5.07
C PRO A 515 -3.36 -8.14 -4.89
N GLY A 516 -3.51 -6.83 -4.66
CA GLY A 516 -4.81 -6.17 -4.55
C GLY A 516 -5.59 -6.45 -3.26
N ASP A 517 -6.73 -5.77 -3.13
CA ASP A 517 -7.58 -5.77 -1.93
C ASP A 517 -8.78 -6.74 -2.03
N ALA A 518 -8.77 -7.63 -3.04
CA ALA A 518 -9.81 -8.64 -3.16
C ALA A 518 -9.83 -9.51 -1.90
N PRO A 519 -11.01 -9.86 -1.36
CA PRO A 519 -11.10 -10.74 -0.20
C PRO A 519 -10.52 -12.12 -0.55
N VAL A 520 -9.98 -12.79 0.48
CA VAL A 520 -9.59 -14.19 0.36
C VAL A 520 -10.85 -15.05 0.46
N GLU A 521 -11.06 -15.89 -0.55
CA GLU A 521 -12.15 -16.85 -0.61
C GLU A 521 -11.58 -18.26 -0.53
N VAL A 522 -12.02 -19.06 0.43
CA VAL A 522 -11.60 -20.47 0.57
C VAL A 522 -12.80 -21.39 0.43
N THR A 523 -12.64 -22.47 -0.33
CA THR A 523 -13.65 -23.53 -0.45
C THR A 523 -13.03 -24.89 -0.18
N SER A 524 -13.73 -25.73 0.60
CA SER A 524 -13.32 -27.10 0.88
C SER A 524 -14.00 -28.10 -0.05
N SER A 525 -13.25 -29.08 -0.53
CA SER A 525 -13.79 -30.22 -1.28
C SER A 525 -14.66 -31.13 -0.41
N ASP A 526 -14.42 -31.15 0.90
CA ASP A 526 -15.23 -31.87 1.89
C ASP A 526 -15.32 -31.09 3.22
N PRO A 527 -16.37 -30.27 3.40
CA PRO A 527 -16.62 -29.52 4.63
C PRO A 527 -16.79 -30.37 5.90
N HIS A 528 -17.06 -31.68 5.77
CA HIS A 528 -17.19 -32.57 6.94
C HIS A 528 -15.82 -33.02 7.46
N VAL A 529 -14.78 -32.95 6.64
CA VAL A 529 -13.39 -33.24 7.03
C VAL A 529 -12.70 -31.94 7.42
N VAL A 530 -12.77 -30.92 6.57
CA VAL A 530 -12.20 -29.59 6.82
C VAL A 530 -13.24 -28.52 6.55
N GLU A 531 -13.68 -27.82 7.59
CA GLU A 531 -14.60 -26.70 7.46
C GLU A 531 -13.84 -25.41 7.15
N VAL A 532 -14.43 -24.55 6.32
CA VAL A 532 -14.00 -23.17 6.14
C VAL A 532 -14.87 -22.28 7.03
N ILE A 533 -14.26 -21.60 7.99
CA ILE A 533 -14.96 -20.73 8.95
C ILE A 533 -15.26 -19.38 8.29
N GLY A 534 -14.24 -18.76 7.70
CA GLY A 534 -14.33 -17.47 7.02
C GLY A 534 -12.96 -17.01 6.53
N GLY A 535 -12.90 -16.25 5.44
CA GLY A 535 -11.63 -15.79 4.86
C GLY A 535 -10.65 -16.95 4.63
N ALA A 536 -9.49 -16.91 5.29
CA ALA A 536 -8.43 -17.92 5.24
C ALA A 536 -8.47 -18.94 6.41
N GLU A 537 -9.50 -18.88 7.26
CA GLU A 537 -9.60 -19.62 8.51
C GLU A 537 -10.33 -20.96 8.28
N VAL A 538 -9.74 -22.05 8.78
CA VAL A 538 -10.23 -23.41 8.60
C VAL A 538 -10.18 -24.22 9.89
N ALA A 539 -10.99 -25.28 9.96
CA ALA A 539 -11.02 -26.18 11.10
C ALA A 539 -11.08 -27.65 10.70
N GLY A 540 -10.34 -28.51 11.41
CA GLY A 540 -10.42 -29.97 11.28
C GLY A 540 -11.66 -30.52 11.99
N ARG A 541 -12.54 -31.21 11.25
CA ARG A 541 -13.83 -31.73 11.77
C ARG A 541 -13.86 -33.24 11.93
N ALA A 542 -13.31 -33.97 10.98
CA ALA A 542 -13.26 -35.42 11.01
C ALA A 542 -11.98 -35.91 10.38
N ALA A 543 -11.47 -37.05 10.84
CA ALA A 543 -10.28 -37.64 10.26
C ALA A 543 -10.51 -38.03 8.79
N GLY A 544 -9.58 -37.69 7.91
CA GLY A 544 -9.72 -37.85 6.47
C GLY A 544 -8.79 -36.93 5.68
N THR A 545 -9.03 -36.85 4.37
CA THR A 545 -8.29 -35.96 3.47
C THR A 545 -9.25 -35.08 2.68
N ALA A 546 -8.92 -33.81 2.50
CA ALA A 546 -9.67 -32.86 1.69
C ALA A 546 -8.73 -31.92 0.92
N GLU A 547 -9.27 -31.21 -0.06
CA GLU A 547 -8.57 -30.14 -0.78
C GLU A 547 -9.23 -28.79 -0.44
N LEU A 548 -8.43 -27.79 -0.13
CA LEU A 548 -8.89 -26.40 -0.01
C LEU A 548 -8.46 -25.65 -1.27
N THR A 549 -9.42 -25.03 -1.94
CA THR A 549 -9.18 -24.08 -3.02
C THR A 549 -9.22 -22.68 -2.44
N VAL A 550 -8.11 -21.97 -2.51
CA VAL A 550 -7.94 -20.58 -2.03
C VAL A 550 -7.89 -19.65 -3.22
N ARG A 551 -8.70 -18.61 -3.21
CA ARG A 551 -8.80 -17.60 -4.26
C ARG A 551 -8.61 -16.20 -3.70
N LYS A 552 -7.97 -15.35 -4.47
CA LYS A 552 -7.90 -13.90 -4.24
C LYS A 552 -7.97 -13.20 -5.59
N GLY A 553 -9.10 -12.57 -5.88
CA GLY A 553 -9.34 -11.99 -7.20
C GLY A 553 -9.35 -13.05 -8.31
N SER A 554 -8.44 -12.96 -9.28
CA SER A 554 -8.29 -13.95 -10.36
C SER A 554 -7.30 -15.08 -10.05
N ASP A 555 -6.53 -14.95 -8.97
CA ASP A 555 -5.50 -15.93 -8.61
C ASP A 555 -6.08 -17.04 -7.73
N GLU A 556 -5.55 -18.26 -7.91
CA GLU A 556 -6.04 -19.48 -7.26
C GLU A 556 -4.90 -20.44 -6.90
N ALA A 557 -5.01 -21.10 -5.74
CA ALA A 557 -4.09 -22.12 -5.26
C ALA A 557 -4.87 -23.23 -4.57
N VAL A 558 -4.27 -24.42 -4.52
CA VAL A 558 -4.85 -25.60 -3.87
C VAL A 558 -3.94 -26.01 -2.71
N VAL A 559 -4.53 -26.21 -1.54
CA VAL A 559 -3.88 -26.78 -0.35
C VAL A 559 -4.42 -28.18 -0.11
N GLN A 560 -3.52 -29.15 0.00
CA GLN A 560 -3.85 -30.52 0.35
C GLN A 560 -3.95 -30.65 1.87
N VAL A 561 -5.06 -31.17 2.39
CA VAL A 561 -5.28 -31.26 3.84
C VAL A 561 -5.45 -32.72 4.28
N GLU A 562 -4.69 -33.13 5.31
CA GLU A 562 -4.87 -34.37 6.06
C GLU A 562 -5.34 -34.02 7.48
N VAL A 563 -6.52 -34.50 7.88
CA VAL A 563 -7.01 -34.38 9.26
C VAL A 563 -6.83 -35.71 9.96
N VAL A 564 -6.17 -35.72 11.12
CA VAL A 564 -5.99 -36.91 11.95
C VAL A 564 -6.83 -36.84 13.21
N GLU A 565 -7.24 -37.99 13.73
CA GLU A 565 -7.96 -38.07 15.00
C GLU A 565 -7.14 -37.46 16.15
N SER A 566 -7.84 -36.82 17.07
CA SER A 566 -7.26 -36.14 18.22
C SER A 566 -8.23 -36.19 19.38
N VAL A 567 -7.72 -36.42 20.59
CA VAL A 567 -8.49 -36.39 21.84
C VAL A 567 -7.91 -35.30 22.71
N ILE A 568 -8.75 -34.34 23.11
CA ILE A 568 -8.37 -33.24 24.00
C ILE A 568 -8.56 -33.70 25.45
N GLU A 569 -7.46 -33.75 26.20
CA GLU A 569 -7.44 -34.13 27.62
C GLU A 569 -7.61 -32.94 28.56
N ARG A 570 -7.23 -31.74 28.12
CA ARG A 570 -7.34 -30.50 28.91
C ARG A 570 -7.60 -29.30 28.01
N LEU A 571 -8.39 -28.36 28.48
CA LEU A 571 -8.67 -27.09 27.79
C LEU A 571 -8.11 -25.91 28.61
N ALA A 572 -7.66 -24.84 27.95
CA ALA A 572 -7.26 -23.59 28.58
C ALA A 572 -7.70 -22.39 27.74
N ILE A 573 -7.98 -21.25 28.39
CA ILE A 573 -8.10 -19.95 27.72
C ILE A 573 -6.78 -19.22 27.94
N GLU A 574 -6.18 -18.71 26.86
CA GLU A 574 -4.91 -17.99 26.91
C GLU A 574 -5.09 -16.54 26.40
N PRO A 575 -4.72 -15.52 27.19
CA PRO A 575 -4.26 -15.62 28.58
C PRO A 575 -5.39 -15.97 29.56
N ALA A 576 -5.07 -16.60 30.69
CA ALA A 576 -6.04 -16.97 31.73
C ALA A 576 -6.50 -15.75 32.59
N SER A 577 -5.79 -14.64 32.51
CA SER A 577 -6.18 -13.34 33.08
C SER A 577 -6.04 -12.26 32.01
N ILE A 578 -7.17 -11.63 31.68
CA ILE A 578 -7.33 -10.71 30.57
C ILE A 578 -7.69 -9.36 31.17
N THR A 579 -6.83 -8.36 30.92
CA THR A 579 -7.10 -6.97 31.30
C THR A 579 -7.34 -6.16 30.03
N LEU A 580 -8.58 -5.71 29.84
CA LEU A 580 -9.01 -4.92 28.68
C LEU A 580 -9.03 -3.43 29.01
N GLN A 581 -8.82 -2.59 28.01
CA GLN A 581 -9.14 -1.17 28.11
C GLN A 581 -10.48 -0.88 27.47
N ALA A 582 -11.22 0.05 28.06
CA ALA A 582 -12.39 0.63 27.41
C ALA A 582 -12.00 1.21 26.04
N GLY A 583 -12.65 0.77 24.97
CA GLY A 583 -12.39 1.18 23.58
C GLY A 583 -11.34 0.34 22.84
N LYS A 584 -10.76 -0.70 23.44
CA LYS A 584 -9.75 -1.57 22.81
C LYS A 584 -10.26 -3.00 22.60
N ILE A 585 -9.79 -3.60 21.51
CA ILE A 585 -10.00 -5.01 21.19
C ILE A 585 -8.76 -5.79 21.63
N THR A 586 -8.96 -6.94 22.28
CA THR A 586 -7.90 -7.85 22.69
C THR A 586 -8.24 -9.26 22.21
N PRO A 587 -7.39 -9.91 21.41
CA PRO A 587 -7.62 -11.29 21.01
C PRO A 587 -7.38 -12.24 22.19
N ILE A 588 -8.17 -13.30 22.26
CA ILE A 588 -7.96 -14.46 23.13
C ILE A 588 -7.87 -15.71 22.28
N ARG A 589 -7.44 -16.82 22.87
CA ARG A 589 -7.56 -18.14 22.23
C ARG A 589 -7.92 -19.21 23.21
N VAL A 590 -8.45 -20.32 22.70
CA VAL A 590 -8.73 -21.52 23.48
C VAL A 590 -7.82 -22.63 23.00
N VAL A 591 -7.00 -23.15 23.91
CA VAL A 591 -5.99 -24.18 23.62
C VAL A 591 -6.43 -25.50 24.22
N GLY A 592 -6.51 -26.53 23.37
CA GLY A 592 -6.71 -27.91 23.74
C GLY A 592 -5.37 -28.64 23.80
N TYR A 593 -5.13 -29.34 24.90
CA TYR A 593 -3.94 -30.17 25.11
C TYR A 593 -4.34 -31.63 24.87
N THR A 594 -3.68 -32.27 23.92
CA THR A 594 -4.00 -33.63 23.47
C THR A 594 -3.27 -34.69 24.30
N GLU A 595 -3.69 -35.95 24.18
CA GLU A 595 -3.06 -37.10 24.87
C GLU A 595 -1.56 -37.25 24.56
N ASP A 596 -1.13 -36.90 23.35
CA ASP A 596 0.28 -36.89 22.96
C ASP A 596 1.03 -35.62 23.41
N GLY A 597 0.39 -34.78 24.21
CA GLY A 597 0.95 -33.56 24.80
C GLY A 597 1.01 -32.36 23.85
N ALA A 598 0.41 -32.46 22.65
CA ALA A 598 0.37 -31.33 21.72
C ALA A 598 -0.65 -30.29 22.17
N ALA A 599 -0.29 -29.01 22.02
CA ALA A 599 -1.21 -27.89 22.21
C ALA A 599 -1.77 -27.49 20.84
N ILE A 600 -3.08 -27.57 20.67
CA ILE A 600 -3.79 -27.11 19.47
C ILE A 600 -4.77 -26.00 19.83
N GLU A 601 -4.84 -25.00 18.97
CA GLU A 601 -5.87 -23.98 19.06
C GLU A 601 -7.21 -24.59 18.62
N VAL A 602 -8.26 -24.43 19.41
CA VAL A 602 -9.54 -25.13 19.22
C VAL A 602 -10.51 -24.23 18.51
N ALA A 603 -11.08 -24.68 17.39
CA ALA A 603 -11.98 -23.89 16.56
C ALA A 603 -13.18 -23.32 17.35
N PRO A 604 -13.57 -22.04 17.12
CA PRO A 604 -14.60 -21.37 17.93
C PRO A 604 -15.96 -22.08 17.86
N SER A 605 -16.27 -22.64 16.71
CA SER A 605 -17.50 -23.39 16.44
C SER A 605 -17.61 -24.73 17.17
N GLU A 606 -16.50 -25.28 17.68
CA GLU A 606 -16.50 -26.49 18.53
C GLU A 606 -16.87 -26.17 19.99
N LEU A 607 -16.74 -24.90 20.38
CA LEU A 607 -16.78 -24.49 21.77
C LEU A 607 -18.20 -24.14 22.21
N THR A 608 -18.56 -24.64 23.40
CA THR A 608 -19.77 -24.24 24.10
C THR A 608 -19.42 -23.20 25.16
N TRP A 609 -19.90 -21.97 24.98
CA TRP A 609 -19.71 -20.89 25.96
C TRP A 609 -20.62 -21.10 27.18
N VAL A 610 -20.01 -21.32 28.35
CA VAL A 610 -20.72 -21.59 29.60
C VAL A 610 -21.00 -20.28 30.36
N LYS A 611 -20.05 -19.34 30.36
CA LYS A 611 -20.17 -18.04 31.03
C LYS A 611 -19.35 -16.98 30.28
N GLN A 612 -19.88 -15.76 30.20
CA GLN A 612 -19.27 -14.64 29.48
C GLN A 612 -19.21 -13.40 30.38
N PRO A 613 -18.28 -12.46 30.10
CA PRO A 613 -18.36 -11.11 30.62
C PRO A 613 -19.71 -10.49 30.26
N THR A 614 -20.20 -9.63 31.16
CA THR A 614 -21.42 -8.88 30.92
C THR A 614 -21.15 -7.87 29.81
N ILE A 615 -22.03 -7.86 28.80
CA ILE A 615 -21.94 -6.98 27.61
C ILE A 615 -21.85 -5.50 27.95
N GLU A 616 -22.26 -5.10 29.15
CA GLU A 616 -22.09 -3.74 29.66
C GLU A 616 -20.61 -3.34 29.77
N TYR A 617 -19.70 -4.29 30.08
CA TYR A 617 -18.30 -4.00 30.36
C TYR A 617 -17.36 -4.53 29.29
N ALA A 618 -17.66 -5.68 28.69
CA ALA A 618 -16.88 -6.26 27.61
C ALA A 618 -17.76 -7.07 26.65
N ASP A 619 -17.55 -6.91 25.35
CA ASP A 619 -18.17 -7.72 24.30
C ASP A 619 -17.18 -8.78 23.81
N LEU A 620 -17.67 -10.00 23.57
CA LEU A 620 -16.88 -11.10 23.04
C LEU A 620 -17.41 -11.49 21.66
N ASN A 621 -16.60 -11.27 20.63
CA ASN A 621 -16.83 -11.87 19.34
C ASN A 621 -16.43 -13.35 19.39
N ARG A 622 -17.43 -14.22 19.38
CA ARG A 622 -17.27 -15.67 19.50
C ARG A 622 -16.73 -16.33 18.23
N ASP A 623 -16.79 -15.62 17.10
CA ASP A 623 -16.34 -16.12 15.82
C ASP A 623 -14.86 -15.77 15.59
N THR A 624 -14.40 -14.60 16.06
CA THR A 624 -13.03 -14.09 15.87
C THR A 624 -12.14 -14.13 17.12
N TRP A 625 -12.67 -14.57 18.26
CA TRP A 625 -12.01 -14.54 19.59
C TRP A 625 -11.54 -13.17 20.06
N GLU A 626 -12.23 -12.12 19.65
CA GLU A 626 -11.91 -10.75 20.03
C GLU A 626 -12.76 -10.30 21.22
N LEU A 627 -12.11 -9.83 22.29
CA LEU A 627 -12.75 -9.16 23.42
C LEU A 627 -12.63 -7.65 23.28
N PHE A 628 -13.75 -6.95 23.18
CA PHE A 628 -13.80 -5.49 23.18
C PHE A 628 -14.13 -4.98 24.58
N GLY A 629 -13.26 -4.16 25.18
CA GLY A 629 -13.58 -3.47 26.43
C GLY A 629 -14.52 -2.29 26.18
N ILE A 630 -15.62 -2.19 26.92
CA ILE A 630 -16.62 -1.12 26.77
C ILE A 630 -16.46 -0.08 27.88
N GLN A 631 -16.51 -0.51 29.14
CA GLN A 631 -16.29 0.35 30.29
C GLN A 631 -15.75 -0.45 31.47
N ALA A 632 -15.18 0.26 32.45
CA ALA A 632 -14.45 -0.39 33.53
C ALA A 632 -15.33 -1.27 34.42
N THR A 633 -14.84 -2.48 34.71
CA THR A 633 -15.53 -3.44 35.56
C THR A 633 -15.39 -3.07 37.04
N PRO A 634 -16.43 -3.27 37.87
CA PRO A 634 -16.32 -3.12 39.32
C PRO A 634 -15.48 -4.22 39.98
N ALA A 635 -15.36 -5.40 39.35
CA ALA A 635 -14.50 -6.51 39.73
C ALA A 635 -14.25 -7.43 38.50
N PRO A 636 -13.16 -8.22 38.48
CA PRO A 636 -12.90 -9.18 37.41
C PRO A 636 -14.07 -10.16 37.18
N GLN A 637 -14.43 -10.35 35.92
CA GLN A 637 -15.51 -11.22 35.48
C GLN A 637 -14.99 -12.57 35.02
N GLU A 638 -15.81 -13.61 35.06
CA GLU A 638 -15.42 -14.95 34.64
C GLU A 638 -15.83 -15.22 33.20
N LEU A 639 -14.89 -15.66 32.38
CA LEU A 639 -15.10 -16.23 31.06
C LEU A 639 -14.90 -17.74 31.14
N ARG A 640 -15.89 -18.53 30.72
CA ARG A 640 -15.85 -19.99 30.80
C ARG A 640 -16.33 -20.63 29.50
N VAL A 641 -15.57 -21.61 29.03
CA VAL A 641 -15.83 -22.35 27.80
C VAL A 641 -15.68 -23.86 28.02
N ARG A 642 -16.39 -24.66 27.22
CA ARG A 642 -16.40 -26.12 27.30
C ARG A 642 -16.21 -26.75 25.91
N LEU A 643 -15.50 -27.87 25.87
CA LEU A 643 -15.45 -28.81 24.74
C LEU A 643 -15.62 -30.24 25.27
N GLY A 644 -16.70 -30.92 24.90
CA GLY A 644 -17.02 -32.24 25.47
C GLY A 644 -17.10 -32.19 26.99
N ASP A 645 -16.28 -32.99 27.67
CA ASP A 645 -16.18 -33.05 29.13
C ASP A 645 -15.14 -32.06 29.72
N GLN A 646 -14.38 -31.36 28.88
CA GLN A 646 -13.32 -30.43 29.30
C GLN A 646 -13.83 -28.99 29.41
N GLU A 647 -13.42 -28.27 30.45
CA GLU A 647 -13.72 -26.84 30.65
C GLU A 647 -12.45 -26.02 30.80
N ALA A 648 -12.51 -24.77 30.33
CA ALA A 648 -11.49 -23.75 30.57
C ALA A 648 -12.11 -22.49 31.15
N ILE A 649 -11.37 -21.81 32.03
CA ILE A 649 -11.80 -20.62 32.76
C ILE A 649 -10.72 -19.54 32.63
N ALA A 650 -11.14 -18.30 32.36
CA ALA A 650 -10.31 -17.11 32.45
C ALA A 650 -11.03 -16.00 33.22
N THR A 651 -10.28 -14.99 33.63
CA THR A 651 -10.79 -13.75 34.24
C THR A 651 -10.67 -12.59 33.26
N VAL A 652 -11.68 -11.73 33.19
CA VAL A 652 -11.74 -10.54 32.34
C VAL A 652 -12.00 -9.31 33.21
N GLU A 653 -11.05 -8.41 33.28
CA GLU A 653 -11.17 -7.11 33.94
C GLU A 653 -11.08 -6.01 32.89
N VAL A 654 -11.98 -5.04 32.92
CA VAL A 654 -11.87 -3.84 32.08
C VAL A 654 -11.43 -2.69 32.95
N ILE A 655 -10.33 -2.03 32.59
CA ILE A 655 -9.79 -0.87 33.28
C ILE A 655 -10.20 0.43 32.56
N ARG A 656 -10.31 1.52 33.33
CA ARG A 656 -10.62 2.84 32.75
C ARG A 656 -9.44 3.29 31.89
N SER A 657 -9.71 3.73 30.67
CA SER A 657 -8.77 4.57 29.93
C SER A 657 -8.63 5.91 30.67
N PRO A 658 -7.42 6.36 31.05
CA PRO A 658 -7.26 7.65 31.74
C PRO A 658 -7.46 8.87 30.82
N LEU A 659 -7.46 8.69 29.49
CA LEU A 659 -7.60 9.74 28.49
C LEU A 659 -8.56 9.30 27.37
N ALA A 660 -9.85 9.43 27.67
CA ALA A 660 -10.85 9.74 26.67
C ALA A 660 -11.75 10.80 27.30
N SER A 661 -11.30 12.05 27.27
CA SER A 661 -12.24 13.18 27.32
C SER A 661 -12.60 13.57 25.89
N GLU A 662 -13.16 12.62 25.16
CA GLU A 662 -14.28 12.87 24.27
C GLU A 662 -15.19 11.65 24.39
N LEU A 663 -16.32 11.82 25.07
CA LEU A 663 -17.53 11.24 24.51
C LEU A 663 -17.61 11.87 23.12
N LEU A 664 -17.32 11.09 22.08
CA LEU A 664 -17.91 11.35 20.79
C LEU A 664 -19.39 11.57 21.07
N ALA A 665 -19.85 12.80 20.88
CA ALA A 665 -21.27 13.05 20.75
C ALA A 665 -21.77 12.01 19.74
N ASP A 666 -22.75 11.20 20.13
CA ASP A 666 -23.30 10.13 19.29
C ASP A 666 -23.63 10.66 17.88
N GLU A 667 -22.67 10.56 16.96
CA GLU A 667 -22.93 10.40 15.55
C GLU A 667 -23.36 8.95 15.40
N PHE A 668 -24.66 8.72 15.62
CA PHE A 668 -25.44 7.54 15.23
C PHE A 668 -24.62 6.31 14.78
N LEU A 669 -24.10 5.52 15.73
CA LEU A 669 -23.57 4.20 15.44
C LEU A 669 -24.68 3.14 15.42
N VAL A 670 -24.72 2.35 14.35
CA VAL A 670 -25.62 1.21 14.17
C VAL A 670 -24.95 -0.04 14.73
N TYR A 671 -25.51 -0.62 15.79
CA TYR A 671 -25.26 -2.02 16.18
C TYR A 671 -26.59 -2.74 16.36
N PRO A 672 -26.71 -3.97 15.84
CA PRO A 672 -27.72 -4.85 16.40
C PRO A 672 -27.18 -6.28 16.70
N PRO A 673 -27.59 -6.91 17.81
CA PRO A 673 -27.52 -8.36 17.95
C PRO A 673 -28.73 -8.98 17.23
N ILE A 674 -28.53 -9.79 16.18
CA ILE A 674 -29.66 -10.35 15.39
C ILE A 674 -29.40 -11.80 14.97
N GLY A 675 -30.36 -12.67 15.29
CA GLY A 675 -30.54 -13.98 14.65
C GLY A 675 -31.56 -13.91 13.50
N VAL A 676 -31.59 -14.91 12.62
CA VAL A 676 -32.47 -14.95 11.43
C VAL A 676 -33.94 -14.65 11.80
N GLY A 677 -34.52 -13.62 11.16
CA GLY A 677 -35.90 -13.18 11.41
C GLY A 677 -36.09 -12.16 12.56
N ALA A 678 -35.03 -11.77 13.27
CA ALA A 678 -35.12 -10.69 14.27
C ALA A 678 -35.01 -9.29 13.61
N ARG A 679 -35.74 -8.32 14.17
CA ARG A 679 -35.73 -6.91 13.72
C ARG A 679 -34.36 -6.29 13.99
N VAL A 680 -33.86 -5.55 13.02
CA VAL A 680 -32.77 -4.58 13.20
C VAL A 680 -33.33 -3.44 14.05
N GLY A 681 -32.87 -3.29 15.30
CA GLY A 681 -33.39 -2.31 16.26
C GLY A 681 -33.20 -0.85 15.86
N ALA A 682 -33.76 0.05 16.69
CA ALA A 682 -34.06 1.45 16.37
C ALA A 682 -32.82 2.24 15.92
N THR A 683 -32.77 2.57 14.63
CA THR A 683 -31.59 3.11 13.95
C THR A 683 -31.97 4.11 12.85
N TYR A 684 -30.95 4.70 12.20
CA TYR A 684 -31.02 5.61 11.05
C TYR A 684 -31.99 5.16 9.95
N LEU A 685 -32.21 3.86 9.72
CA LEU A 685 -33.12 3.32 8.69
C LEU A 685 -34.52 2.94 9.21
N GLY A 686 -34.74 3.00 10.54
CA GLY A 686 -35.93 2.53 11.25
C GLY A 686 -35.87 1.05 11.66
N ASP A 687 -36.84 0.58 12.45
CA ASP A 687 -36.98 -0.82 12.95
C ASP A 687 -37.37 -1.85 11.86
N GLY A 688 -37.27 -1.46 10.59
CA GLY A 688 -37.95 -2.08 9.47
C GLY A 688 -37.19 -3.19 8.76
N LEU A 689 -35.92 -3.43 9.07
CA LEU A 689 -35.08 -4.39 8.33
C LEU A 689 -34.97 -5.74 9.06
N THR A 690 -34.99 -6.83 8.31
CA THR A 690 -34.72 -8.19 8.81
C THR A 690 -33.84 -8.96 7.85
N PHE A 691 -33.06 -9.93 8.34
CA PHE A 691 -32.24 -10.75 7.45
C PHE A 691 -33.11 -11.80 6.73
N GLY A 692 -33.00 -11.85 5.40
CA GLY A 692 -33.73 -12.79 4.56
C GLY A 692 -33.15 -14.21 4.62
N ALA A 693 -34.01 -15.22 4.58
CA ALA A 693 -33.61 -16.63 4.64
C ALA A 693 -32.75 -17.12 3.44
N ARG A 694 -32.60 -16.30 2.38
CA ARG A 694 -31.80 -16.59 1.18
C ARG A 694 -30.64 -15.59 0.99
N GLY A 695 -30.27 -14.85 2.04
CA GLY A 695 -29.36 -13.70 1.96
C GLY A 695 -30.09 -12.40 1.59
N GLY A 696 -29.51 -11.26 1.97
CA GLY A 696 -30.08 -9.92 1.79
C GLY A 696 -30.87 -9.39 3.00
N LEU A 697 -31.24 -8.11 2.96
CA LEU A 697 -32.02 -7.45 4.00
C LEU A 697 -33.46 -7.20 3.52
N VAL A 698 -34.43 -7.86 4.13
CA VAL A 698 -35.86 -7.69 3.84
C VAL A 698 -36.38 -6.44 4.55
N VAL A 699 -37.00 -5.56 3.77
CA VAL A 699 -37.67 -4.35 4.24
C VAL A 699 -39.11 -4.72 4.65
N ASN A 700 -39.44 -4.70 5.94
CA ASN A 700 -40.75 -5.08 6.47
C ASN A 700 -41.61 -3.84 6.77
N ASP A 701 -41.29 -3.11 7.84
CA ASP A 701 -42.10 -1.97 8.32
C ASP A 701 -41.32 -0.67 8.14
N ILE A 702 -41.68 0.13 7.14
CA ILE A 702 -41.02 1.41 6.88
C ILE A 702 -41.66 2.49 7.74
N ILE A 703 -40.89 3.05 8.68
CA ILE A 703 -41.32 4.17 9.51
C ILE A 703 -41.27 5.46 8.66
N GLU A 704 -42.35 6.24 8.63
CA GLU A 704 -42.38 7.51 7.90
C GLU A 704 -41.29 8.47 8.41
N GLY A 705 -40.56 9.09 7.47
CA GLY A 705 -39.46 10.02 7.77
C GLY A 705 -38.07 9.38 7.84
N THR A 706 -37.94 8.05 7.75
CA THR A 706 -36.63 7.40 7.63
C THR A 706 -36.06 7.50 6.20
N PRO A 707 -34.74 7.39 6.00
CA PRO A 707 -34.11 7.41 4.69
C PRO A 707 -34.66 6.35 3.73
N LEU A 708 -35.08 5.16 4.23
CA LEU A 708 -35.72 4.13 3.40
C LEU A 708 -37.12 4.55 2.93
N ALA A 709 -37.88 5.24 3.79
CA ALA A 709 -39.19 5.81 3.45
C ALA A 709 -39.06 6.94 2.43
N LEU A 710 -38.10 7.85 2.66
CA LEU A 710 -37.81 8.99 1.79
C LEU A 710 -37.22 8.56 0.44
N ALA A 711 -36.46 7.47 0.44
CA ALA A 711 -35.97 6.78 -0.74
C ALA A 711 -37.09 6.09 -1.55
N GLY A 712 -38.28 5.89 -0.98
CA GLY A 712 -39.39 5.25 -1.66
C GLY A 712 -39.20 3.76 -1.94
N ILE A 713 -38.34 3.07 -1.17
CA ILE A 713 -38.18 1.62 -1.29
C ILE A 713 -39.46 0.95 -0.75
N PRO A 714 -40.16 0.07 -1.48
CA PRO A 714 -41.39 -0.55 -0.98
C PRO A 714 -41.15 -1.55 0.15
N SER A 715 -42.06 -1.63 1.13
CA SER A 715 -42.13 -2.77 2.04
C SER A 715 -42.31 -4.09 1.26
N GLY A 716 -41.64 -5.14 1.73
CA GLY A 716 -41.50 -6.44 1.07
C GLY A 716 -40.29 -6.53 0.12
N SER A 717 -39.58 -5.44 -0.13
CA SER A 717 -38.37 -5.45 -0.96
C SER A 717 -37.21 -6.13 -0.27
N ILE A 718 -36.32 -6.76 -1.04
CA ILE A 718 -35.09 -7.37 -0.54
C ILE A 718 -33.92 -6.53 -1.02
N ILE A 719 -33.18 -5.93 -0.10
CA ILE A 719 -31.91 -5.26 -0.41
C ILE A 719 -30.89 -6.34 -0.71
N THR A 720 -30.49 -6.40 -1.98
CA THR A 720 -29.59 -7.41 -2.55
C THR A 720 -28.14 -6.94 -2.56
N GLY A 721 -27.88 -5.65 -2.29
CA GLY A 721 -26.53 -5.11 -2.14
C GLY A 721 -26.49 -3.67 -1.65
N VAL A 722 -25.37 -3.26 -1.07
CA VAL A 722 -25.09 -1.89 -0.59
C VAL A 722 -23.69 -1.49 -1.01
N ASP A 723 -23.55 -0.28 -1.56
CA ASP A 723 -22.27 0.34 -1.98
C ASP A 723 -21.40 -0.57 -2.87
N GLY A 724 -22.06 -1.36 -3.73
CA GLY A 724 -21.41 -2.26 -4.69
C GLY A 724 -21.13 -3.67 -4.17
N ILE A 725 -21.43 -3.96 -2.90
CA ILE A 725 -21.30 -5.29 -2.31
C ILE A 725 -22.64 -6.02 -2.33
N MET A 726 -22.63 -7.28 -2.77
CA MET A 726 -23.82 -8.12 -2.90
C MET A 726 -24.11 -8.86 -1.59
N PHE A 727 -25.35 -8.72 -1.11
CA PHE A 727 -25.88 -9.42 0.06
C PHE A 727 -26.78 -10.60 -0.33
N GLU A 728 -27.35 -10.61 -1.55
CA GLU A 728 -28.16 -11.72 -2.06
C GLU A 728 -27.27 -12.97 -2.28
N GLY A 729 -27.64 -14.11 -1.67
CA GLY A 729 -26.82 -15.33 -1.66
C GLY A 729 -25.74 -15.36 -0.57
N SER A 730 -25.48 -14.25 0.10
CA SER A 730 -24.53 -14.16 1.22
C SER A 730 -25.19 -14.60 2.53
N GLY A 731 -24.45 -15.34 3.37
CA GLY A 731 -24.88 -15.70 4.72
C GLY A 731 -24.95 -14.50 5.66
N ILE A 732 -25.57 -14.66 6.84
CA ILE A 732 -25.70 -13.57 7.82
C ILE A 732 -24.35 -13.08 8.35
N GLY A 733 -23.35 -13.96 8.45
CA GLY A 733 -21.98 -13.65 8.90
C GLY A 733 -21.28 -12.62 8.00
N PRO A 734 -21.08 -12.89 6.70
CA PRO A 734 -20.43 -11.95 5.78
C PRO A 734 -21.13 -10.59 5.67
N VAL A 735 -22.47 -10.57 5.69
CA VAL A 735 -23.22 -9.31 5.65
C VAL A 735 -23.06 -8.54 6.96
N LYS A 736 -23.07 -9.22 8.10
CA LYS A 736 -22.82 -8.62 9.43
C LYS A 736 -21.41 -8.07 9.52
N GLU A 737 -20.41 -8.83 9.07
CA GLU A 737 -19.01 -8.42 9.04
C GLU A 737 -18.81 -7.20 8.14
N TYR A 738 -19.37 -7.21 6.92
CA TYR A 738 -19.29 -6.08 6.02
C TYR A 738 -19.90 -4.81 6.63
N LEU A 739 -21.11 -4.91 7.19
CA LEU A 739 -21.80 -3.77 7.83
C LEU A 739 -21.12 -3.29 9.11
N SER A 740 -20.42 -4.18 9.83
CA SER A 740 -19.64 -3.81 11.02
C SER A 740 -18.39 -3.00 10.67
N ARG A 741 -17.79 -3.26 9.50
CA ARG A 741 -16.62 -2.53 9.00
C ARG A 741 -17.00 -1.32 8.14
N ASN A 742 -18.22 -1.31 7.58
CA ASN A 742 -18.73 -0.31 6.64
C ASN A 742 -20.18 0.06 7.02
N PRO A 743 -20.37 0.98 7.98
CA PRO A 743 -21.71 1.42 8.37
C PRO A 743 -22.43 2.08 7.18
N ILE A 744 -23.75 1.91 7.10
CA ILE A 744 -24.56 2.51 6.05
C ILE A 744 -24.71 4.00 6.33
N MET A 745 -24.29 4.82 5.37
CA MET A 745 -24.25 6.27 5.53
C MET A 745 -25.29 6.98 4.63
N PRO A 746 -25.61 8.26 4.91
CA PRO A 746 -26.33 9.08 3.95
C PRO A 746 -25.60 9.16 2.60
N GLY A 747 -26.30 8.84 1.51
CA GLY A 747 -25.69 8.74 0.18
C GLY A 747 -25.22 7.34 -0.23
N SER A 748 -25.33 6.33 0.63
CA SER A 748 -25.08 4.93 0.27
C SER A 748 -26.00 4.47 -0.87
N VAL A 749 -25.47 3.67 -1.78
CA VAL A 749 -26.19 3.15 -2.95
C VAL A 749 -26.70 1.76 -2.65
N PHE A 750 -28.02 1.62 -2.63
CA PHE A 750 -28.71 0.37 -2.39
C PHE A 750 -29.09 -0.25 -3.72
N GLN A 751 -28.89 -1.56 -3.82
CA GLN A 751 -29.51 -2.39 -4.82
C GLN A 751 -30.58 -3.23 -4.13
N TYR A 752 -31.81 -3.21 -4.64
CA TYR A 752 -32.91 -3.98 -4.05
C TYR A 752 -33.81 -4.58 -5.11
N ARG A 753 -34.46 -5.69 -4.78
CA ARG A 753 -35.47 -6.34 -5.59
C ARG A 753 -36.85 -6.06 -5.00
N ASP A 754 -37.77 -5.56 -5.82
CA ASP A 754 -39.14 -5.30 -5.37
C ASP A 754 -39.98 -6.60 -5.28
N ALA A 755 -41.23 -6.48 -4.82
CA ALA A 755 -42.15 -7.61 -4.69
C ALA A 755 -42.51 -8.28 -6.04
N GLY A 756 -42.28 -7.62 -7.18
CA GLY A 756 -42.44 -8.17 -8.52
C GLY A 756 -41.20 -8.91 -9.02
N GLY A 757 -40.09 -8.84 -8.29
CA GLY A 757 -38.82 -9.47 -8.66
C GLY A 757 -37.90 -8.59 -9.51
N GLU A 758 -38.29 -7.34 -9.77
CA GLU A 758 -37.52 -6.40 -10.59
C GLU A 758 -36.42 -5.74 -9.73
N LEU A 759 -35.24 -5.56 -10.33
CA LEU A 759 -34.05 -5.09 -9.63
C LEU A 759 -33.91 -3.58 -9.83
N HIS A 760 -33.80 -2.87 -8.71
CA HIS A 760 -33.69 -1.42 -8.66
C HIS A 760 -32.37 -1.04 -7.98
N VAL A 761 -31.82 0.11 -8.38
CA VAL A 761 -30.67 0.71 -7.71
C VAL A 761 -31.07 2.12 -7.32
N LEU A 762 -30.88 2.45 -6.06
CA LEU A 762 -31.27 3.73 -5.52
C LEU A 762 -30.23 4.20 -4.51
N ARG A 763 -29.83 5.47 -4.65
CA ARG A 763 -28.99 6.13 -3.67
C ARG A 763 -29.85 6.66 -2.54
N LEU A 764 -29.53 6.30 -1.30
CA LEU A 764 -30.17 6.90 -0.13
C LEU A 764 -30.01 8.42 -0.22
N PRO A 765 -31.08 9.19 0.06
CA PRO A 765 -30.96 10.63 0.09
C PRO A 765 -29.84 11.01 1.07
N GLN A 766 -28.92 11.87 0.63
CA GLN A 766 -28.01 12.52 1.58
C GLN A 766 -28.90 13.21 2.59
N ALA A 767 -28.62 13.02 3.88
CA ALA A 767 -29.33 13.72 4.94
C ALA A 767 -29.05 15.22 4.78
N GLN A 768 -29.88 15.90 3.98
CA GLN A 768 -30.00 17.34 4.07
C GLN A 768 -30.80 17.61 5.33
N GLY A 769 -30.08 17.79 6.43
CA GLY A 769 -30.68 18.09 7.71
C GLY A 769 -29.66 18.04 8.82
N PHE A 770 -28.84 19.09 8.93
CA PHE A 770 -28.20 19.39 10.22
C PHE A 770 -29.32 19.57 11.24
N ALA A 771 -29.21 18.94 12.42
CA ALA A 771 -30.16 19.21 13.49
C ALA A 771 -30.17 20.73 13.74
N PRO A 772 -31.33 21.40 13.72
CA PRO A 772 -31.41 22.85 13.78
C PRO A 772 -31.01 23.42 15.14
N VAL A 773 -30.85 22.54 16.13
CA VAL A 773 -30.53 22.84 17.52
C VAL A 773 -29.48 21.84 17.97
N THR A 774 -28.37 22.31 18.54
CA THR A 774 -27.29 21.46 19.07
C THR A 774 -26.86 21.97 20.44
N LEU A 775 -26.88 21.12 21.46
CA LEU A 775 -26.39 21.50 22.80
C LEU A 775 -24.86 21.62 22.76
N ARG A 776 -24.34 22.76 23.18
CA ARG A 776 -22.90 23.07 23.24
C ARG A 776 -22.35 23.11 24.67
N GLY A 777 -23.20 23.34 25.65
CA GLY A 777 -22.79 23.38 27.06
C GLY A 777 -23.97 23.42 28.01
N ILE A 778 -23.72 22.99 29.25
CA ILE A 778 -24.68 23.01 30.36
C ILE A 778 -23.96 23.57 31.58
N GLU A 779 -24.54 24.59 32.21
CA GLU A 779 -24.09 25.13 33.48
C GLU A 779 -25.23 25.05 34.50
N THR A 780 -24.91 24.67 35.74
CA THR A 780 -25.90 24.60 36.82
C THR A 780 -25.56 25.60 37.92
N ALA A 781 -26.60 26.21 38.50
CA ALA A 781 -26.48 27.21 39.55
C ALA A 781 -27.58 27.01 40.62
N ASN A 782 -27.40 27.62 41.79
CA ASN A 782 -28.38 27.59 42.89
C ASN A 782 -28.92 26.18 43.24
N VAL A 783 -28.06 25.16 43.23
CA VAL A 783 -28.43 23.76 43.46
C VAL A 783 -28.84 23.56 44.93
N GLY A 784 -30.15 23.44 45.16
CA GLY A 784 -30.76 23.14 46.46
C GLY A 784 -31.18 21.68 46.61
N PRO A 785 -31.72 21.31 47.79
CA PRO A 785 -32.19 19.95 48.05
C PRO A 785 -33.42 19.57 47.20
N ASP A 786 -34.28 20.54 46.87
CA ASP A 786 -35.55 20.29 46.17
C ASP A 786 -35.58 20.84 44.73
N GLN A 787 -34.68 21.76 44.37
CA GLN A 787 -34.65 22.39 43.05
C GLN A 787 -33.27 22.97 42.69
N PHE A 788 -33.04 23.25 41.41
CA PHE A 788 -31.83 23.91 40.90
C PHE A 788 -32.12 24.76 39.66
N ASP A 789 -31.17 25.62 39.30
CA ASP A 789 -31.21 26.41 38.06
C ASP A 789 -30.23 25.82 37.04
N VAL A 790 -30.58 25.89 35.76
CA VAL A 790 -29.74 25.44 34.64
C VAL A 790 -29.67 26.49 33.54
N VAL A 791 -28.50 26.66 32.95
CA VAL A 791 -28.26 27.45 31.74
C VAL A 791 -27.74 26.51 30.66
N LEU A 792 -28.46 26.43 29.55
CA LEU A 792 -28.12 25.62 28.39
C LEU A 792 -27.57 26.53 27.30
N SER A 793 -26.34 26.29 26.86
CA SER A 793 -25.75 26.92 25.68
C SER A 793 -26.06 26.07 24.46
N ILE A 794 -26.89 26.58 23.57
CA ILE A 794 -27.50 25.86 22.46
C ILE A 794 -27.16 26.57 21.16
N GLU A 795 -26.49 25.88 20.25
CA GLU A 795 -26.28 26.35 18.89
C GLU A 795 -27.54 26.15 18.06
N LEU A 796 -28.07 27.25 17.55
CA LEU A 796 -29.26 27.34 16.71
C LEU A 796 -28.82 27.60 15.29
N ARG A 797 -29.13 26.69 14.37
CA ARG A 797 -28.61 26.73 12.99
C ARG A 797 -29.59 27.32 11.98
N GLU A 798 -30.82 27.61 12.42
CA GLU A 798 -31.88 28.19 11.59
C GLU A 798 -32.51 29.41 12.26
N GLU A 799 -32.93 30.39 11.45
CA GLU A 799 -33.66 31.57 11.91
C GLU A 799 -35.09 31.20 12.30
N ALA A 800 -35.43 31.30 13.59
CA ALA A 800 -36.73 30.92 14.11
C ALA A 800 -36.99 31.49 15.51
N ASP A 801 -38.20 31.29 16.00
CA ASP A 801 -38.56 31.51 17.39
C ASP A 801 -38.30 30.25 18.22
N TYR A 802 -37.49 30.37 19.29
CA TYR A 802 -37.09 29.27 20.16
C TYR A 802 -37.47 29.52 21.62
N ARG A 803 -37.83 28.45 22.33
CA ARG A 803 -37.95 28.44 23.80
C ARG A 803 -37.69 27.06 24.39
N LEU A 804 -37.33 27.01 25.67
CA LEU A 804 -37.27 25.77 26.44
C LEU A 804 -38.64 25.41 27.01
N LEU A 805 -38.93 24.11 27.02
CA LEU A 805 -40.07 23.49 27.67
C LEU A 805 -39.63 22.35 28.59
N ASP A 806 -40.45 22.02 29.58
CA ASP A 806 -40.33 20.78 30.35
C ASP A 806 -40.90 19.57 29.56
N ALA A 807 -40.77 18.37 30.12
CA ALA A 807 -41.30 17.15 29.53
C ALA A 807 -42.83 17.10 29.39
N ASN A 808 -43.55 17.96 30.09
CA ASN A 808 -45.01 18.11 29.97
C ASN A 808 -45.38 19.18 28.93
N GLY A 809 -44.40 19.87 28.34
CA GLY A 809 -44.59 20.94 27.36
C GLY A 809 -44.86 22.32 27.96
N ASN A 810 -44.64 22.52 29.26
CA ASN A 810 -44.75 23.84 29.89
C ASN A 810 -43.48 24.67 29.62
N PRO A 811 -43.60 25.98 29.31
CA PRO A 811 -42.44 26.80 29.00
C PRO A 811 -41.55 27.04 30.22
N LEU A 812 -40.26 26.75 30.06
CA LEU A 812 -39.18 27.00 31.02
C LEU A 812 -38.40 28.28 30.71
N SER A 813 -38.49 28.79 29.47
CA SER A 813 -37.94 30.08 29.07
C SER A 813 -38.95 30.89 28.25
N GLU A 814 -38.72 32.20 28.15
CA GLU A 814 -39.44 33.04 27.19
C GLU A 814 -39.06 32.67 25.74
N THR A 815 -39.96 32.95 24.80
CA THR A 815 -39.69 32.79 23.37
C THR A 815 -38.72 33.86 22.89
N ARG A 816 -37.66 33.44 22.20
CA ARG A 816 -36.64 34.31 21.63
C ARG A 816 -36.54 34.06 20.12
N HIS A 817 -36.54 35.14 19.35
CA HIS A 817 -36.19 35.08 17.94
C HIS A 817 -34.67 35.08 17.79
N SER A 818 -34.12 34.07 17.13
CA SER A 818 -32.68 33.90 16.96
C SER A 818 -32.33 33.66 15.50
N GLY A 819 -31.23 34.26 15.05
CA GLY A 819 -30.70 34.09 13.70
C GLY A 819 -30.02 32.73 13.49
N PRO A 820 -29.63 32.41 12.25
CA PRO A 820 -29.01 31.12 11.94
C PRO A 820 -27.55 31.07 12.38
N PHE A 821 -27.09 29.89 12.80
CA PHE A 821 -25.74 29.58 13.26
C PHE A 821 -25.27 30.42 14.46
N VAL A 822 -26.16 30.63 15.43
CA VAL A 822 -25.88 31.38 16.66
C VAL A 822 -25.95 30.46 17.86
N THR A 823 -24.96 30.52 18.76
CA THR A 823 -25.06 29.88 20.08
C THR A 823 -25.76 30.81 21.06
N GLU A 824 -26.94 30.41 21.50
CA GLU A 824 -27.78 31.14 22.45
C GLU A 824 -27.78 30.45 23.81
N SER A 825 -27.90 31.22 24.88
CA SER A 825 -28.03 30.68 26.23
C SER A 825 -29.47 30.79 26.72
N PHE A 826 -30.05 29.65 27.08
CA PHE A 826 -31.39 29.55 27.64
C PHE A 826 -31.31 29.15 29.11
N ALA A 827 -31.84 29.99 29.99
CA ALA A 827 -31.89 29.72 31.42
C ALA A 827 -33.27 29.19 31.82
N ALA A 828 -33.27 28.14 32.64
CA ALA A 828 -34.45 27.62 33.31
C ALA A 828 -34.18 27.59 34.82
N ALA A 829 -35.01 28.28 35.59
CA ALA A 829 -34.85 28.40 37.04
C ALA A 829 -35.87 27.55 37.79
N GLY A 830 -35.47 27.00 38.94
CA GLY A 830 -36.33 26.25 39.84
C GLY A 830 -36.80 24.90 39.29
N LEU A 831 -35.95 24.19 38.53
CA LEU A 831 -36.24 22.83 38.11
C LEU A 831 -36.29 21.90 39.33
N PRO A 832 -37.39 21.17 39.57
CA PRO A 832 -37.56 20.35 40.76
C PRO A 832 -36.68 19.10 40.66
N ARG A 833 -36.06 18.69 41.77
CA ARG A 833 -35.20 17.51 41.79
C ARG A 833 -35.98 16.20 41.71
N THR A 834 -35.49 15.25 40.92
CA THR A 834 -36.08 13.91 40.75
C THR A 834 -35.25 12.86 41.47
N GLY A 835 -35.83 11.71 41.78
CA GLY A 835 -35.12 10.63 42.50
C GLY A 835 -33.94 10.03 41.74
N SER A 836 -33.86 10.23 40.42
CA SER A 836 -32.74 9.81 39.56
C SER A 836 -31.85 10.98 39.12
N ASP A 837 -32.23 12.23 39.40
CA ASP A 837 -31.57 13.44 38.88
C ASP A 837 -31.33 13.44 37.35
N GLU A 838 -32.15 12.70 36.62
CA GLU A 838 -32.22 12.74 35.16
C GLU A 838 -33.33 13.70 34.70
N TYR A 839 -32.99 14.57 33.75
CA TYR A 839 -33.88 15.62 33.26
C TYR A 839 -33.99 15.56 31.75
N LYS A 840 -35.21 15.80 31.27
CA LYS A 840 -35.52 15.99 29.85
C LYS A 840 -36.18 17.33 29.67
N VAL A 841 -35.57 18.19 28.88
CA VAL A 841 -36.14 19.47 28.45
C VAL A 841 -36.23 19.49 26.94
N PHE A 842 -37.11 20.32 26.40
CA PHE A 842 -37.36 20.37 24.97
C PHE A 842 -37.11 21.79 24.46
N VAL A 843 -36.35 21.91 23.37
CA VAL A 843 -36.28 23.16 22.61
C VAL A 843 -37.42 23.16 21.62
N GLU A 844 -38.40 24.02 21.82
CA GLU A 844 -39.48 24.24 20.88
C GLU A 844 -39.06 25.32 19.88
N ARG A 845 -39.10 24.98 18.60
CA ARG A 845 -38.85 25.88 17.48
C ARG A 845 -40.15 26.14 16.73
N SER A 846 -40.45 27.41 16.47
CA SER A 846 -41.55 27.81 15.59
C SER A 846 -41.08 28.61 14.39
N ILE A 847 -41.50 28.18 13.19
CA ILE A 847 -41.25 28.87 11.92
C ILE A 847 -42.58 28.99 11.19
N GLY A 848 -43.07 30.23 10.97
CA GLY A 848 -44.29 30.46 10.19
C GLY A 848 -45.56 29.78 10.74
N GLY A 849 -45.61 29.46 12.04
CA GLY A 849 -46.73 28.77 12.68
C GLY A 849 -46.61 27.25 12.77
N GLU A 850 -45.61 26.64 12.11
CA GLU A 850 -45.26 25.24 12.36
C GLU A 850 -44.36 25.13 13.60
N VAL A 851 -44.63 24.14 14.45
CA VAL A 851 -43.91 23.93 15.71
C VAL A 851 -43.24 22.56 15.70
N ARG A 852 -41.95 22.53 16.04
CA ARG A 852 -41.18 21.29 16.24
C ARG A 852 -40.47 21.35 17.59
N ARG A 853 -40.29 20.19 18.23
CA ARG A 853 -39.64 20.07 19.54
C ARG A 853 -38.45 19.15 19.44
N PHE A 854 -37.35 19.55 20.05
CA PHE A 854 -36.09 18.81 20.07
C PHE A 854 -35.75 18.47 21.52
N GLU A 855 -35.60 17.19 21.82
CA GLU A 855 -35.30 16.71 23.18
C GLU A 855 -33.84 16.97 23.55
N ILE A 856 -33.61 17.45 24.75
CA ILE A 856 -32.30 17.57 25.40
C ILE A 856 -32.40 16.85 26.74
N ALA A 857 -31.63 15.78 26.88
CA ALA A 857 -31.51 15.02 28.12
C ALA A 857 -30.19 15.35 28.83
N PHE A 858 -30.22 15.51 30.15
CA PHE A 858 -29.04 15.72 30.98
C PHE A 858 -29.25 15.19 32.41
N GLU A 859 -28.16 14.91 33.11
CA GLU A 859 -28.16 14.37 34.48
C GLU A 859 -27.44 15.33 35.44
N LEU A 860 -28.01 15.57 36.63
CA LEU A 860 -27.39 16.39 37.67
C LEU A 860 -26.59 15.50 38.63
N LYS A 861 -25.27 15.42 38.46
CA LYS A 861 -24.37 14.71 39.39
C LYS A 861 -23.81 15.65 40.45
N LEU A 862 -24.17 15.43 41.72
CA LEU A 862 -23.53 16.12 42.84
C LEU A 862 -22.12 15.57 43.03
N ARG A 863 -21.11 16.44 43.01
CA ARG A 863 -19.71 16.04 43.30
C ARG A 863 -19.62 15.48 44.72
N GLY A 864 -19.32 14.18 44.85
CA GLY A 864 -18.88 13.57 46.10
C GLY A 864 -19.72 12.43 46.67
N GLN A 865 -20.53 11.73 45.86
CA GLN A 865 -21.02 10.39 46.18
C GLN A 865 -20.88 9.46 44.98
#